data_AF-A0A8J8SD30-F1
#
_entry.id   AF-A0A8J8SD30-F1
#
_cell.length_a   1.000
_cell.length_b   1.000
_cell.length_c   1.000
_cell.angle_alpha   90.00
_cell.angle_beta   90.00
_cell.angle_gamma   90.00
#
_symmetry.space_group_name_H-M   'P 1'
#
loop_
_entity.id
_entity.type
_entity.pdbx_description
1 polymer ?
#
loop_
_entity_poly.entity_id
_entity_poly.type
_entity_poly.pdbx_seq_one_letter_code
_entity_poly.pdbx_strand_id
1 'polypeptide(L)'
;MYIADKNFIKGCFRRERYIVYQKIKQYQYIDVTADIITQNKYIKDELAEKLYKKGIIGDLQYHEYMDELEDFFMFLSDMNEKTDAMIYDQVIKKRYRYFGQDCIDYVKEAISNSYSYGEINGIDQSDILNRLQEKNKNVYLVADNYAYVAQLITFLNKIKDNFKKVYVITKEKDNFTFIPTKEDIVQYIRETDQDINIGDITFVIDEDCDYGFDLSKLEVDNPDDILIGFGEWCLESFKELNIDSFVCCRSEKLVTRALTNALREDELHFIYIHKGYNIFNYVSMVEKTELNYKMLSWIYDCIGMEAYEKDINTLFEEFPNVFFNSNSHEIIELQDINKVKEDEQYDVYNKEEIRQQKIKKHIGNNFKGVHLNDYLFKDRWSNDVKVDYIEIDNKKDINVRINTFTSAVDPRGFFKRQKEGNYIASNFLFFITPKTIELYNRLRDSREKERINKYGWHIDYKYENNQLKPVETFPLYNKAAIGKKKNGGIEFFRKQLSAGKIILNGTEIQWDDEDINVNDERDVIIYTPMGEDKNEVDYNSYTKIVGENRVNIICVDDFVVTIRKGDVVLPSIGVVVSLSQEKWEKLFNEALFDKDGYMDIKDISYQLYLKNSDEYEWCYGGGMFLIYEGKAFDDWTKLEKEFYQEGWLTRLSMQTQESEIHKIEKHPRTVIGVTGDNKFFIMVCSGRSKKSAGANYYELIEIAKDIFGDIKYLMNIDGGGSSFLAYITQNELFELNDIAQSNNTCAGVIRPVNSIMTIDLNATLQPS
;
A
#
# COMPACT_ATOMS: atom_id res chain seq x y z
N MET A 1 16.15 25.58 31.83
CA MET A 1 16.38 24.23 31.25
C MET A 1 15.74 24.24 29.88
N TYR A 2 16.23 23.51 28.88
CA TYR A 2 15.58 23.49 27.56
C TYR A 2 14.53 22.38 27.47
N ILE A 3 13.51 22.53 26.61
CA ILE A 3 12.47 21.51 26.36
C ILE A 3 13.11 20.19 25.91
N ALA A 4 14.07 20.24 25.00
CA ALA A 4 14.76 19.06 24.47
C ALA A 4 16.25 19.04 24.82
N ASP A 5 16.87 17.86 24.78
CA ASP A 5 18.32 17.70 24.90
C ASP A 5 19.07 18.39 23.72
N LYS A 6 20.36 18.68 23.93
CA LYS A 6 21.25 19.26 22.90
C LYS A 6 21.39 18.40 21.63
N ASN A 7 21.08 17.10 21.71
CA ASN A 7 21.12 16.16 20.59
C ASN A 7 19.79 16.10 19.81
N PHE A 8 18.81 16.95 20.14
CA PHE A 8 17.53 17.02 19.45
C PHE A 8 17.69 17.15 17.93
N ILE A 9 16.93 16.33 17.20
CA ILE A 9 16.87 16.35 15.74
C ILE A 9 15.40 16.55 15.34
N LYS A 10 15.15 17.57 14.50
CA LYS A 10 13.82 17.90 13.96
C LYS A 10 13.26 16.76 13.10
N GLY A 11 11.98 16.42 13.32
CA GLY A 11 11.29 15.35 12.59
C GLY A 11 11.75 13.95 13.03
N CYS A 12 11.39 12.93 12.26
CA CYS A 12 11.58 11.52 12.60
C CYS A 12 13.04 11.03 12.48
N PHE A 13 13.27 9.89 11.82
CA PHE A 13 14.57 9.27 11.63
C PHE A 13 15.40 10.07 10.62
N ARG A 14 16.72 10.09 10.83
CA ARG A 14 17.63 10.33 9.70
C ARG A 14 17.46 9.20 8.70
N ARG A 15 17.43 9.56 7.42
CA ARG A 15 17.20 8.60 6.34
C ARG A 15 18.34 7.59 6.18
N GLU A 16 19.46 7.76 6.88
CA GLU A 16 20.53 6.76 7.00
C GLU A 16 20.01 5.41 7.51
N ARG A 17 18.91 5.40 8.29
CA ARG A 17 18.24 4.16 8.70
C ARG A 17 17.62 3.39 7.55
N TYR A 18 17.40 4.04 6.41
CA TYR A 18 16.95 3.46 5.16
C TYR A 18 18.11 3.07 4.23
N ILE A 19 19.38 3.24 4.64
CA ILE A 19 20.54 2.76 3.87
C ILE A 19 20.38 1.27 3.60
N VAL A 20 20.73 0.84 2.39
CA VAL A 20 20.50 -0.47 1.77
C VAL A 20 19.08 -0.81 1.31
N TYR A 21 18.10 0.06 1.56
CA TYR A 21 16.72 -0.17 1.14
C TYR A 21 16.31 0.74 -0.01
N GLN A 22 15.40 0.26 -0.85
CA GLN A 22 14.76 1.07 -1.89
C GLN A 22 14.19 2.39 -1.32
N LYS A 23 13.62 2.37 -0.11
CA LYS A 23 13.07 3.55 0.58
C LYS A 23 14.04 4.74 0.67
N ILE A 24 15.37 4.53 0.67
CA ILE A 24 16.33 5.65 0.65
C ILE A 24 16.14 6.57 -0.57
N LYS A 25 15.69 6.00 -1.68
CA LYS A 25 15.42 6.65 -2.96
C LYS A 25 13.93 6.97 -3.18
N GLN A 26 13.10 6.79 -2.16
CA GLN A 26 11.69 7.18 -2.17
C GLN A 26 11.43 8.19 -1.07
N TYR A 27 10.82 9.30 -1.43
CA TYR A 27 10.44 10.36 -0.53
C TYR A 27 8.93 10.56 -0.63
N GLN A 28 8.25 10.49 0.51
CA GLN A 28 6.85 10.81 0.61
C GLN A 28 6.65 11.48 1.96
N TYR A 29 6.40 12.79 1.94
CA TYR A 29 6.24 13.57 3.14
C TYR A 29 5.30 14.75 2.89
N ILE A 30 4.23 14.81 3.69
CA ILE A 30 3.14 15.79 3.59
C ILE A 30 2.49 15.74 2.20
N ASP A 31 2.84 16.63 1.28
CA ASP A 31 2.21 16.84 -0.03
C ASP A 31 3.19 16.62 -1.19
N VAL A 32 4.37 16.05 -0.91
CA VAL A 32 5.43 15.81 -1.89
C VAL A 32 5.74 14.33 -1.98
N THR A 33 5.75 13.81 -3.21
CA THR A 33 6.18 12.45 -3.54
C THR A 33 7.30 12.49 -4.57
N ALA A 34 8.41 11.80 -4.31
CA ALA A 34 9.48 11.58 -5.26
C ALA A 34 9.91 10.11 -5.23
N ASP A 35 9.79 9.41 -6.36
CA ASP A 35 10.33 8.07 -6.60
C ASP A 35 11.43 8.15 -7.66
N ILE A 36 12.69 8.05 -7.20
CA ILE A 36 13.89 8.10 -8.04
C ILE A 36 14.49 6.69 -8.28
N ILE A 37 13.74 5.62 -8.02
CA ILE A 37 14.18 4.22 -8.21
C ILE A 37 13.83 3.72 -9.61
N THR A 38 12.60 4.00 -10.07
CA THR A 38 12.09 3.45 -11.33
C THR A 38 12.63 4.22 -12.53
N GLN A 39 12.86 3.53 -13.66
CA GLN A 39 13.15 4.21 -14.94
C GLN A 39 12.00 5.16 -15.36
N ASN A 40 10.80 4.91 -14.82
CA ASN A 40 9.67 5.84 -14.82
C ASN A 40 9.77 6.78 -13.62
N LYS A 41 10.67 7.78 -13.70
CA LYS A 41 10.82 8.83 -12.69
C LYS A 41 9.46 9.45 -12.38
N TYR A 42 9.15 9.62 -11.10
CA TYR A 42 7.87 10.18 -10.67
C TYR A 42 8.09 11.17 -9.53
N ILE A 43 7.87 12.45 -9.81
CA ILE A 43 7.95 13.54 -8.83
C ILE A 43 6.64 14.33 -8.93
N LYS A 44 6.01 14.52 -7.77
CA LYS A 44 4.72 15.18 -7.65
C LYS A 44 4.69 16.07 -6.41
N ASP A 45 4.12 17.25 -6.59
CA ASP A 45 3.76 18.16 -5.51
C ASP A 45 2.25 18.43 -5.60
N GLU A 46 1.49 17.84 -4.67
CA GLU A 46 0.03 17.87 -4.70
C GLU A 46 -0.52 19.28 -4.46
N LEU A 47 0.17 20.07 -3.65
CA LEU A 47 -0.21 21.44 -3.39
C LEU A 47 -0.01 22.31 -4.63
N ALA A 48 1.16 22.22 -5.26
CA ALA A 48 1.45 22.97 -6.48
C ALA A 48 0.45 22.61 -7.61
N GLU A 49 0.16 21.33 -7.80
CA GLU A 49 -0.87 20.88 -8.75
C GLU A 49 -2.25 21.49 -8.44
N LYS A 50 -2.65 21.52 -7.17
CA LYS A 50 -3.94 22.08 -6.74
C LYS A 50 -4.01 23.57 -7.00
N LEU A 51 -2.95 24.32 -6.73
CA LEU A 51 -2.86 25.75 -7.01
C LEU A 51 -2.93 26.02 -8.52
N TYR A 52 -2.23 25.23 -9.32
CA TYR A 52 -2.25 25.32 -10.79
C TYR A 52 -3.65 25.04 -11.37
N LYS A 53 -4.27 23.91 -10.96
CA LYS A 53 -5.63 23.54 -11.39
C LYS A 53 -6.69 24.57 -11.00
N LYS A 54 -6.46 25.35 -9.93
CA LYS A 54 -7.35 26.46 -9.51
C LYS A 54 -7.03 27.80 -10.17
N GLY A 55 -5.98 27.87 -10.99
CA GLY A 55 -5.56 29.11 -11.65
C GLY A 55 -4.94 30.14 -10.70
N ILE A 56 -4.50 29.72 -9.51
CA ILE A 56 -3.86 30.61 -8.52
C ILE A 56 -2.41 30.88 -8.92
N ILE A 57 -1.74 29.89 -9.50
CA ILE A 57 -0.41 30.03 -10.11
C ILE A 57 -0.49 29.83 -11.61
N GLY A 58 0.37 30.52 -12.36
CA GLY A 58 0.41 30.46 -13.82
C GLY A 58 1.11 29.21 -14.35
N ASP A 59 0.88 28.90 -15.63
CA ASP A 59 1.46 27.75 -16.32
C ASP A 59 2.99 27.73 -16.32
N LEU A 60 3.61 28.87 -16.66
CA LEU A 60 5.07 29.01 -16.63
C LEU A 60 5.64 28.80 -15.23
N GLN A 61 5.03 29.44 -14.23
CA GLN A 61 5.44 29.37 -12.82
C GLN A 61 5.34 27.94 -12.27
N TYR A 62 4.31 27.20 -12.64
CA TYR A 62 4.14 25.80 -12.24
C TYR A 62 5.22 24.91 -12.86
N HIS A 63 5.45 24.99 -14.17
CA HIS A 63 6.43 24.14 -14.84
C HIS A 63 7.87 24.46 -14.40
N GLU A 64 8.24 25.73 -14.26
CA GLU A 64 9.57 26.09 -13.74
C GLU A 64 9.81 25.61 -12.30
N TYR A 65 8.75 25.63 -11.46
CA TYR A 65 8.82 25.05 -10.11
C TYR A 65 9.02 23.52 -10.15
N MET A 66 8.25 22.83 -10.99
CA MET A 66 8.33 21.37 -11.11
C MET A 66 9.69 20.92 -11.67
N ASP A 67 10.26 21.65 -12.63
CA ASP A 67 11.61 21.41 -13.16
C ASP A 67 12.67 21.55 -12.04
N GLU A 68 12.59 22.62 -11.23
CA GLU A 68 13.54 22.81 -10.12
C GLU A 68 13.37 21.72 -9.03
N LEU A 69 12.13 21.28 -8.78
CA LEU A 69 11.85 20.21 -7.83
C LEU A 69 12.39 18.86 -8.33
N GLU A 70 12.29 18.60 -9.63
CA GLU A 70 12.89 17.41 -10.24
C GLU A 70 14.41 17.41 -10.08
N ASP A 71 15.07 18.49 -10.48
CA ASP A 71 16.53 18.63 -10.33
C ASP A 71 16.96 18.46 -8.86
N PHE A 72 16.22 19.04 -7.93
CA PHE A 72 16.49 18.92 -6.51
C PHE A 72 16.56 17.46 -6.05
N PHE A 73 15.52 16.67 -6.30
CA PHE A 73 15.51 15.26 -5.87
C PHE A 73 16.50 14.40 -6.64
N MET A 74 16.80 14.72 -7.90
CA MET A 74 17.81 13.99 -8.67
C MET A 74 19.23 14.21 -8.16
N PHE A 75 19.55 15.41 -7.68
CA PHE A 75 20.91 15.80 -7.30
C PHE A 75 21.13 15.95 -5.79
N LEU A 76 20.16 15.54 -4.96
CA LEU A 76 20.26 15.58 -3.49
C LEU A 76 21.25 14.53 -2.96
N SER A 77 22.53 14.88 -2.93
CA SER A 77 23.63 13.97 -2.56
C SER A 77 23.69 13.56 -1.08
N ASP A 78 23.11 14.35 -0.18
CA ASP A 78 23.14 14.16 1.29
C ASP A 78 21.77 13.73 1.85
N MET A 79 20.91 13.13 1.01
CA MET A 79 19.55 12.72 1.39
C MET A 79 19.53 11.78 2.60
N ASN A 80 20.54 10.91 2.74
CA ASN A 80 20.69 9.97 3.85
C ASN A 80 20.98 10.65 5.19
N GLU A 81 21.65 11.80 5.21
CA GLU A 81 22.03 12.47 6.46
C GLU A 81 20.89 13.32 7.04
N LYS A 82 19.83 13.54 6.27
CA LYS A 82 18.67 14.37 6.64
C LYS A 82 17.50 13.53 7.13
N THR A 83 16.64 14.14 7.95
CA THR A 83 15.28 13.63 8.20
C THR A 83 14.35 14.06 7.06
N ASP A 84 13.18 13.43 6.94
CA ASP A 84 12.18 13.84 5.95
C ASP A 84 11.74 15.29 6.15
N ALA A 85 11.58 15.73 7.41
CA ALA A 85 11.28 17.12 7.74
C ALA A 85 12.37 18.11 7.26
N MET A 86 13.65 17.75 7.36
CA MET A 86 14.77 18.57 6.89
C MET A 86 14.86 18.66 5.35
N ILE A 87 14.39 17.63 4.64
CA ILE A 87 14.27 17.67 3.18
C ILE A 87 13.07 18.55 2.80
N TYR A 88 11.95 18.40 3.50
CA TYR A 88 10.75 19.18 3.28
C TYR A 88 10.98 20.68 3.44
N ASP A 89 11.76 21.07 4.44
CA ASP A 89 12.20 22.45 4.63
C ASP A 89 12.82 23.07 3.36
N GLN A 90 13.65 22.31 2.65
CA GLN A 90 14.22 22.78 1.39
C GLN A 90 13.15 22.93 0.31
N VAL A 91 12.18 22.01 0.23
CA VAL A 91 11.05 22.11 -0.71
C VAL A 91 10.24 23.38 -0.45
N ILE A 92 9.94 23.70 0.82
CA ILE A 92 9.25 24.94 1.19
C ILE A 92 10.04 26.18 0.74
N LYS A 93 11.36 26.20 0.95
CA LYS A 93 12.23 27.28 0.48
C LYS A 93 12.22 27.42 -1.06
N LYS A 94 11.97 26.35 -1.81
CA LYS A 94 11.72 26.43 -3.26
C LYS A 94 10.35 27.00 -3.55
N ARG A 95 9.29 26.47 -2.93
CA ARG A 95 7.92 27.01 -3.07
C ARG A 95 7.87 28.51 -2.85
N TYR A 96 8.49 29.02 -1.78
CA TYR A 96 8.53 30.45 -1.45
C TYR A 96 9.14 31.32 -2.57
N ARG A 97 10.10 30.79 -3.36
CA ARG A 97 10.71 31.55 -4.46
C ARG A 97 9.78 31.68 -5.66
N TYR A 98 8.89 30.71 -5.87
CA TYR A 98 7.97 30.71 -6.99
C TYR A 98 6.62 31.29 -6.60
N PHE A 99 6.06 30.90 -5.46
CA PHE A 99 4.70 31.23 -5.03
C PHE A 99 4.67 32.48 -4.14
N GLY A 100 3.66 33.34 -4.34
CA GLY A 100 3.50 34.60 -3.60
C GLY A 100 2.59 34.49 -2.37
N GLN A 101 2.44 35.62 -1.65
CA GLN A 101 1.61 35.72 -0.42
C GLN A 101 0.15 35.30 -0.64
N ASP A 102 -0.45 35.63 -1.79
CA ASP A 102 -1.83 35.24 -2.13
C ASP A 102 -2.04 33.72 -2.11
N CYS A 103 -1.00 32.93 -2.43
CA CYS A 103 -1.04 31.48 -2.34
C CYS A 103 -1.02 31.02 -0.87
N ILE A 104 -0.26 31.68 0.01
CA ILE A 104 -0.22 31.38 1.45
C ILE A 104 -1.61 31.59 2.04
N ASP A 105 -2.21 32.74 1.77
CA ASP A 105 -3.50 33.13 2.31
C ASP A 105 -4.60 32.15 1.85
N TYR A 106 -4.57 31.77 0.56
CA TYR A 106 -5.47 30.74 0.03
C TYR A 106 -5.33 29.40 0.76
N VAL A 107 -4.10 28.96 1.04
CA VAL A 107 -3.88 27.68 1.70
C VAL A 107 -4.30 27.74 3.16
N LYS A 108 -4.03 28.84 3.88
CA LYS A 108 -4.53 29.05 5.25
C LYS A 108 -6.06 28.97 5.30
N GLU A 109 -6.75 29.66 4.39
CA GLU A 109 -8.21 29.62 4.29
C GLU A 109 -8.75 28.22 3.92
N ALA A 110 -8.08 27.50 3.03
CA ALA A 110 -8.48 26.14 2.66
C ALA A 110 -8.30 25.14 3.80
N ILE A 111 -7.23 25.28 4.60
CA ILE A 111 -6.92 24.41 5.73
C ILE A 111 -7.88 24.67 6.90
N SER A 112 -8.13 25.94 7.24
CA SER A 112 -8.98 26.33 8.37
C SER A 112 -10.41 25.78 8.30
N ASN A 113 -10.93 25.58 7.09
CA ASN A 113 -12.29 25.10 6.83
C ASN A 113 -12.42 23.57 6.73
N SER A 114 -11.31 22.81 6.80
CA SER A 114 -11.27 21.41 6.37
C SER A 114 -11.25 20.36 7.49
N TYR A 115 -11.05 20.75 8.75
CA TYR A 115 -10.89 19.82 9.85
C TYR A 115 -12.05 19.86 10.85
N SER A 116 -12.83 18.78 10.88
CA SER A 116 -13.72 18.46 12.00
C SER A 116 -13.05 17.38 12.86
N TYR A 117 -13.14 17.57 14.18
CA TYR A 117 -12.51 16.67 15.14
C TYR A 117 -13.48 15.57 15.58
N GLY A 118 -12.96 14.34 15.70
CA GLY A 118 -13.73 13.17 16.11
C GLY A 118 -13.40 12.73 17.53
N GLU A 119 -14.08 11.70 18.02
CA GLU A 119 -13.70 11.04 19.28
C GLU A 119 -12.38 10.29 19.13
N ILE A 120 -11.59 10.22 20.21
CA ILE A 120 -10.35 9.42 20.24
C ILE A 120 -10.75 7.96 19.98
N ASN A 121 -10.23 7.38 18.91
CA ASN A 121 -10.53 6.02 18.46
C ASN A 121 -9.26 5.16 18.26
N GLY A 122 -8.10 5.72 18.62
CA GLY A 122 -6.80 5.05 18.66
C GLY A 122 -6.31 4.85 20.10
N ILE A 123 -5.10 5.34 20.41
CA ILE A 123 -4.51 5.26 21.75
C ILE A 123 -5.09 6.41 22.57
N ASP A 124 -5.61 6.13 23.77
CA ASP A 124 -6.09 7.15 24.70
C ASP A 124 -5.36 7.01 26.04
N GLN A 125 -4.48 7.97 26.32
CA GLN A 125 -3.76 8.07 27.59
C GLN A 125 -4.12 9.37 28.35
N SER A 126 -5.32 9.90 28.12
CA SER A 126 -5.80 11.11 28.80
C SER A 126 -5.88 10.99 30.32
N ASP A 127 -6.12 9.79 30.85
CA ASP A 127 -6.08 9.51 32.29
C ASP A 127 -4.70 9.73 32.92
N ILE A 128 -3.62 9.52 32.16
CA ILE A 128 -2.26 9.84 32.64
C ILE A 128 -2.13 11.34 32.85
N LEU A 129 -2.60 12.13 31.87
CA LEU A 129 -2.58 13.58 32.00
C LEU A 129 -3.41 14.04 33.20
N ASN A 130 -4.60 13.48 33.41
CA ASN A 130 -5.45 13.81 34.57
C ASN A 130 -4.74 13.58 35.91
N ARG A 131 -3.84 12.57 36.00
CA ARG A 131 -3.02 12.32 37.19
C ARG A 131 -1.81 13.24 37.33
N LEU A 132 -1.24 13.69 36.22
CA LEU A 132 -0.05 14.55 36.21
C LEU A 132 -0.38 16.06 36.31
N GLN A 133 -1.62 16.45 36.01
CA GLN A 133 -2.11 17.82 36.13
C GLN A 133 -2.08 18.29 37.59
N GLU A 134 -1.26 19.30 37.88
CA GLU A 134 -1.13 19.90 39.21
C GLU A 134 -1.00 21.43 39.11
N LYS A 135 -1.64 22.16 40.04
CA LYS A 135 -1.68 23.64 40.05
C LYS A 135 -0.32 24.34 40.25
N ASN A 136 0.73 23.60 40.53
CA ASN A 136 2.12 24.09 40.66
C ASN A 136 2.94 23.94 39.36
N LYS A 137 2.46 23.18 38.37
CA LYS A 137 3.12 22.94 37.08
C LYS A 137 2.66 23.95 36.02
N ASN A 138 3.52 24.25 35.08
CA ASN A 138 3.15 24.97 33.86
C ASN A 138 2.84 23.98 32.73
N VAL A 139 2.09 24.44 31.73
CA VAL A 139 1.83 23.70 30.50
C VAL A 139 2.28 24.48 29.28
N TYR A 140 2.94 23.80 28.35
CA TYR A 140 3.37 24.31 27.06
C TYR A 140 2.54 23.65 25.98
N LEU A 141 1.91 24.43 25.09
CA LEU A 141 1.09 23.94 23.99
C LEU A 141 1.73 24.29 22.65
N VAL A 142 1.71 23.38 21.70
CA VAL A 142 2.23 23.62 20.34
C VAL A 142 1.37 22.92 19.29
N ALA A 143 1.06 23.61 18.21
CA ALA A 143 0.36 23.05 17.05
C ALA A 143 1.33 22.99 15.86
N ASP A 144 1.45 21.83 15.23
CA ASP A 144 2.38 21.65 14.11
C ASP A 144 1.92 22.29 12.80
N ASN A 145 0.62 22.58 12.68
CA ASN A 145 0.05 23.28 11.54
C ASN A 145 -1.27 23.99 11.91
N TYR A 146 -1.71 24.88 11.01
CA TYR A 146 -2.89 25.72 11.20
C TYR A 146 -4.19 24.93 11.45
N ALA A 147 -4.33 23.72 10.89
CA ALA A 147 -5.51 22.88 11.11
C ALA A 147 -5.71 22.50 12.59
N TYR A 148 -4.62 22.46 13.35
CA TYR A 148 -4.63 22.09 14.76
C TYR A 148 -4.83 23.27 15.72
N VAL A 149 -4.91 24.52 15.23
CA VAL A 149 -5.12 25.71 16.08
C VAL A 149 -6.46 25.63 16.81
N ALA A 150 -7.54 25.27 16.11
CA ALA A 150 -8.87 25.09 16.70
C ALA A 150 -8.85 24.09 17.87
N GLN A 151 -8.13 23.00 17.69
CA GLN A 151 -8.00 21.96 18.69
C GLN A 151 -7.18 22.43 19.90
N LEU A 152 -6.03 23.06 19.66
CA LEU A 152 -5.20 23.62 20.71
C LEU A 152 -6.00 24.57 21.59
N ILE A 153 -6.78 25.47 20.98
CA ILE A 153 -7.62 26.44 21.68
C ILE A 153 -8.76 25.77 22.47
N THR A 154 -9.43 24.79 21.86
CA THR A 154 -10.48 24.01 22.55
C THR A 154 -9.91 23.25 23.75
N PHE A 155 -8.72 22.68 23.61
CA PHE A 155 -8.06 21.94 24.67
C PHE A 155 -7.59 22.88 25.78
N LEU A 156 -6.96 23.99 25.43
CA LEU A 156 -6.57 25.06 26.35
C LEU A 156 -7.74 25.48 27.24
N ASN A 157 -8.92 25.70 26.65
CA ASN A 157 -10.13 26.05 27.39
C ASN A 157 -10.49 25.05 28.49
N LYS A 158 -10.23 23.76 28.27
CA LYS A 158 -10.55 22.69 29.22
C LYS A 158 -9.54 22.57 30.36
N ILE A 159 -8.27 22.91 30.10
CA ILE A 159 -7.17 22.60 31.04
C ILE A 159 -6.55 23.82 31.72
N LYS A 160 -6.82 25.05 31.25
CA LYS A 160 -6.16 26.28 31.73
C LYS A 160 -6.20 26.45 33.26
N ASP A 161 -7.31 26.06 33.91
CA ASP A 161 -7.52 26.23 35.36
C ASP A 161 -6.81 25.16 36.21
N ASN A 162 -6.25 24.13 35.58
CA ASN A 162 -5.55 23.04 36.25
C ASN A 162 -4.03 23.30 36.38
N PHE A 163 -3.50 24.30 35.67
CA PHE A 163 -2.08 24.65 35.64
C PHE A 163 -1.81 26.03 36.24
N LYS A 164 -0.56 26.26 36.63
CA LYS A 164 -0.09 27.55 37.16
C LYS A 164 -0.05 28.64 36.08
N LYS A 165 0.48 28.29 34.90
CA LYS A 165 0.59 29.15 33.72
C LYS A 165 0.45 28.32 32.45
N VAL A 166 -0.04 28.97 31.41
CA VAL A 166 -0.13 28.43 30.05
C VAL A 166 0.87 29.15 29.17
N TYR A 167 1.70 28.36 28.50
CA TYR A 167 2.58 28.80 27.44
C TYR A 167 2.10 28.25 26.09
N VAL A 168 2.15 29.06 25.04
CA VAL A 168 1.86 28.62 23.66
C VAL A 168 3.08 28.89 22.79
N ILE A 169 3.62 27.84 22.18
CA ILE A 169 4.79 27.89 21.32
C ILE A 169 4.34 28.22 19.89
N THR A 170 4.92 29.26 19.30
CA THR A 170 4.58 29.74 17.94
C THR A 170 5.81 30.17 17.17
N LYS A 171 5.70 30.24 15.84
CA LYS A 171 6.70 30.89 14.99
C LYS A 171 6.53 32.41 15.01
N GLU A 172 7.63 33.13 14.77
CA GLU A 172 7.57 34.59 14.60
C GLU A 172 6.92 35.00 13.28
N LYS A 173 7.19 34.27 12.19
CA LYS A 173 6.65 34.55 10.84
C LYS A 173 6.34 33.25 10.11
N ASP A 174 5.35 33.29 9.22
CA ASP A 174 5.02 32.17 8.34
C ASP A 174 5.85 32.22 7.06
N ASN A 175 6.67 31.21 6.84
CA ASN A 175 7.52 31.05 5.66
C ASN A 175 6.98 29.98 4.69
N PHE A 176 5.66 29.91 4.45
CA PHE A 176 5.01 28.81 3.70
C PHE A 176 5.04 27.45 4.42
N THR A 177 5.14 27.46 5.76
CA THR A 177 5.36 26.23 6.54
C THR A 177 4.08 25.58 7.07
N PHE A 178 2.92 26.23 6.88
CA PHE A 178 1.63 25.86 7.49
C PHE A 178 1.61 25.92 9.03
N ILE A 179 2.70 26.32 9.68
CA ILE A 179 2.84 26.40 11.14
C ILE A 179 2.24 27.73 11.63
N PRO A 180 1.39 27.72 12.68
CA PRO A 180 0.75 28.94 13.15
C PRO A 180 1.73 29.92 13.80
N THR A 181 1.58 31.20 13.45
CA THR A 181 2.24 32.31 14.15
C THR A 181 1.45 32.74 15.38
N LYS A 182 2.04 33.64 16.17
CA LYS A 182 1.32 34.30 17.27
C LYS A 182 0.07 35.03 16.77
N GLU A 183 0.19 35.77 15.67
CA GLU A 183 -0.91 36.53 15.07
C GLU A 183 -2.05 35.60 14.64
N ASP A 184 -1.72 34.46 14.03
CA ASP A 184 -2.70 33.45 13.62
C ASP A 184 -3.55 32.97 14.81
N ILE A 185 -2.91 32.63 15.94
CA ILE A 185 -3.60 32.18 17.16
C ILE A 185 -4.46 33.29 17.77
N VAL A 186 -3.91 34.51 17.87
CA VAL A 186 -4.64 35.66 18.41
C VAL A 186 -5.85 36.01 17.56
N GLN A 187 -5.71 35.96 16.24
CA GLN A 187 -6.80 36.19 15.30
C GLN A 187 -7.89 35.13 15.46
N TYR A 188 -7.52 33.85 15.51
CA TYR A 188 -8.47 32.76 15.70
C TYR A 188 -9.30 32.92 16.98
N ILE A 189 -8.68 33.24 18.12
CA ILE A 189 -9.39 33.46 19.40
C ILE A 189 -10.40 34.62 19.28
N ARG A 190 -10.01 35.72 18.62
CA ARG A 190 -10.88 36.89 18.44
C ARG A 190 -12.07 36.63 17.52
N GLU A 191 -11.87 35.83 16.47
CA GLU A 191 -12.91 35.52 15.49
C GLU A 191 -13.91 34.47 15.99
N THR A 192 -13.50 33.60 16.91
CA THR A 192 -14.29 32.45 17.37
C THR A 192 -14.98 32.64 18.73
N ASP A 193 -14.96 33.87 19.28
CA ASP A 193 -15.58 34.29 20.55
C ASP A 193 -15.37 33.28 21.70
N GLN A 194 -14.15 32.76 21.80
CA GLN A 194 -13.78 31.77 22.81
C GLN A 194 -13.65 32.43 24.19
N ASP A 195 -14.03 31.72 25.26
CA ASP A 195 -13.85 32.16 26.65
C ASP A 195 -12.39 32.06 27.12
N ILE A 196 -11.47 32.69 26.35
CA ILE A 196 -10.04 32.73 26.63
C ILE A 196 -9.59 34.18 26.61
N ASN A 197 -9.08 34.66 27.75
CA ASN A 197 -8.38 35.93 27.79
C ASN A 197 -6.95 35.73 27.27
N ILE A 198 -6.61 36.39 26.17
CA ILE A 198 -5.26 36.35 25.58
C ILE A 198 -4.17 36.74 26.60
N GLY A 199 -4.50 37.58 27.59
CA GLY A 199 -3.57 37.97 28.66
C GLY A 199 -3.16 36.83 29.60
N ASP A 200 -3.91 35.72 29.62
CA ASP A 200 -3.61 34.54 30.42
C ASP A 200 -2.65 33.58 29.69
N ILE A 201 -2.35 33.84 28.40
CA ILE A 201 -1.43 33.08 27.57
C ILE A 201 -0.08 33.78 27.50
N THR A 202 0.99 33.05 27.80
CA THR A 202 2.36 33.51 27.50
C THR A 202 2.84 32.87 26.20
N PHE A 203 3.24 33.68 25.21
CA PHE A 203 3.77 33.14 23.96
C PHE A 203 5.28 32.88 24.06
N VAL A 204 5.71 31.70 23.62
CA VAL A 204 7.11 31.31 23.46
C VAL A 204 7.41 31.30 21.96
N ILE A 205 8.30 32.17 21.51
CA ILE A 205 8.58 32.34 20.08
C ILE A 205 9.79 31.50 19.68
N ASP A 206 9.61 30.65 18.68
CA ASP A 206 10.71 30.05 17.94
C ASP A 206 11.06 30.94 16.74
N GLU A 207 12.25 31.54 16.77
CA GLU A 207 12.78 32.43 15.74
C GLU A 207 13.34 31.68 14.52
N ASP A 208 13.40 30.34 14.57
CA ASP A 208 13.89 29.52 13.47
C ASP A 208 12.94 29.56 12.26
N CYS A 209 13.48 29.71 11.05
CA CYS A 209 12.71 29.78 9.80
C CYS A 209 12.40 28.43 9.17
N ASP A 210 12.97 27.33 9.69
CA ASP A 210 12.77 26.00 9.12
C ASP A 210 11.40 25.40 9.50
N TYR A 211 10.99 24.37 8.74
CA TYR A 211 9.82 23.56 9.09
C TYR A 211 9.95 22.87 10.46
N GLY A 212 8.86 22.88 11.22
CA GLY A 212 8.79 22.42 12.61
C GLY A 212 9.35 23.42 13.61
N PHE A 213 9.51 23.01 14.87
CA PHE A 213 10.07 23.82 15.95
C PHE A 213 11.44 23.31 16.42
N ASP A 214 12.35 24.21 16.77
CA ASP A 214 13.62 23.85 17.43
C ASP A 214 13.49 23.82 18.95
N LEU A 215 12.97 22.70 19.47
CA LEU A 215 12.72 22.51 20.92
C LEU A 215 14.00 22.55 21.77
N SER A 216 15.19 22.43 21.18
CA SER A 216 16.46 22.53 21.91
C SER A 216 16.83 23.96 22.30
N LYS A 217 16.19 24.97 21.69
CA LYS A 217 16.41 26.39 21.96
C LYS A 217 15.35 27.01 22.86
N LEU A 218 14.28 26.28 23.17
CA LEU A 218 13.15 26.77 23.95
C LEU A 218 13.29 26.38 25.42
N GLU A 219 13.17 27.36 26.32
CA GLU A 219 13.34 27.14 27.76
C GLU A 219 12.04 26.74 28.46
N VAL A 220 12.18 25.92 29.50
CA VAL A 220 11.14 25.57 30.47
C VAL A 220 11.50 26.05 31.87
N ASP A 221 10.47 26.39 32.65
CA ASP A 221 10.62 26.88 34.01
C ASP A 221 10.98 25.73 34.98
N ASN A 222 10.37 24.55 34.83
CA ASN A 222 10.53 23.41 35.73
C ASN A 222 10.60 22.06 34.97
N PRO A 223 11.49 21.11 35.35
CA PRO A 223 11.51 19.75 34.79
C PRO A 223 10.22 18.92 34.95
N ASP A 224 9.31 19.33 35.84
CA ASP A 224 8.01 18.69 36.03
C ASP A 224 6.86 19.39 35.25
N ASP A 225 7.19 20.42 34.45
CA ASP A 225 6.23 21.03 33.53
C ASP A 225 5.82 20.03 32.42
N ILE A 226 4.73 20.33 31.71
CA ILE A 226 4.17 19.42 30.69
C ILE A 226 4.15 20.08 29.32
N LEU A 227 4.56 19.36 28.28
CA LEU A 227 4.41 19.76 26.88
C LEU A 227 3.26 19.00 26.22
N ILE A 228 2.40 19.68 25.46
CA ILE A 228 1.30 19.05 24.71
C ILE A 228 1.36 19.53 23.27
N GLY A 229 1.61 18.59 22.36
CA GLY A 229 1.70 18.82 20.93
C GLY A 229 0.45 18.39 20.19
N PHE A 230 0.07 19.13 19.17
CA PHE A 230 -1.03 18.80 18.26
C PHE A 230 -0.48 18.61 16.85
N GLY A 231 -0.76 17.44 16.28
CA GLY A 231 -0.33 17.01 14.95
C GLY A 231 0.85 16.04 14.91
N GLU A 232 1.06 15.45 13.75
CA GLU A 232 1.97 14.32 13.55
C GLU A 232 3.45 14.69 13.69
N TRP A 233 3.83 15.91 13.30
CA TRP A 233 5.21 16.37 13.49
C TRP A 233 5.60 16.39 14.97
N CYS A 234 4.65 16.66 15.86
CA CYS A 234 4.88 16.57 17.30
C CYS A 234 5.23 15.14 17.70
N LEU A 235 4.52 14.12 17.19
CA LEU A 235 4.84 12.71 17.50
C LEU A 235 6.22 12.31 16.96
N GLU A 236 6.55 12.78 15.75
CA GLU A 236 7.86 12.55 15.12
C GLU A 236 9.02 13.22 15.89
N SER A 237 8.75 14.34 16.55
CA SER A 237 9.77 15.20 17.16
C SER A 237 9.89 15.04 18.66
N PHE A 238 8.83 14.64 19.36
CA PHE A 238 8.81 14.50 20.82
C PHE A 238 9.52 13.21 21.23
N LYS A 239 10.86 13.27 21.24
CA LYS A 239 11.77 12.21 21.68
C LYS A 239 12.89 12.87 22.46
N GLU A 240 13.37 12.20 23.50
CA GLU A 240 14.49 12.69 24.32
C GLU A 240 14.20 14.09 24.91
N LEU A 241 12.92 14.34 25.24
CA LEU A 241 12.49 15.59 25.86
C LEU A 241 12.84 15.58 27.36
N ASN A 242 13.16 16.74 27.88
CA ASN A 242 13.53 16.93 29.28
C ASN A 242 12.33 16.98 30.24
N ILE A 243 11.11 17.01 29.68
CA ILE A 243 9.85 17.12 30.40
C ILE A 243 8.83 16.12 29.86
N ASP A 244 7.85 15.77 30.70
CA ASP A 244 6.77 14.87 30.30
C ASP A 244 5.92 15.51 29.21
N SER A 245 5.54 14.69 28.23
CA SER A 245 4.94 15.21 27.01
C SER A 245 3.72 14.39 26.56
N PHE A 246 2.80 15.04 25.88
CA PHE A 246 1.64 14.42 25.25
C PHE A 246 1.54 14.85 23.80
N VAL A 247 1.07 13.95 22.95
CA VAL A 247 0.78 14.28 21.56
C VAL A 247 -0.63 13.86 21.20
N CYS A 248 -1.35 14.78 20.58
CA CYS A 248 -2.63 14.51 19.96
C CYS A 248 -2.50 14.58 18.44
N CYS A 249 -2.65 13.46 17.74
CA CYS A 249 -2.47 13.40 16.29
C CYS A 249 -3.32 12.32 15.62
N ARG A 250 -3.57 12.49 14.31
CA ARG A 250 -4.03 11.41 13.44
C ARG A 250 -2.86 10.62 12.87
N SER A 251 -3.08 9.40 12.39
CA SER A 251 -2.04 8.56 11.79
C SER A 251 -2.00 8.62 10.25
N GLU A 252 -1.99 9.82 9.68
CA GLU A 252 -2.03 10.06 8.23
C GLU A 252 -0.69 9.73 7.54
N LYS A 253 0.44 9.99 8.21
CA LYS A 253 1.78 9.65 7.74
C LYS A 253 2.15 8.21 8.09
N LEU A 254 2.96 7.64 7.21
CA LEU A 254 3.50 6.28 7.36
C LEU A 254 4.29 6.09 8.66
N VAL A 255 5.08 7.09 9.04
CA VAL A 255 5.90 7.08 10.25
C VAL A 255 5.01 7.04 11.49
N THR A 256 3.99 7.89 11.55
CA THR A 256 3.03 7.93 12.65
C THR A 256 2.36 6.57 12.80
N ARG A 257 1.92 5.96 11.69
CA ARG A 257 1.38 4.58 11.71
C ARG A 257 2.36 3.56 12.27
N ALA A 258 3.66 3.67 11.99
CA ALA A 258 4.65 2.76 12.57
C ALA A 258 4.83 2.97 14.10
N LEU A 259 4.73 4.22 14.56
CA LEU A 259 4.84 4.60 15.97
C LEU A 259 3.59 4.22 16.79
N THR A 260 2.41 4.27 16.17
CA THR A 260 1.11 4.03 16.83
C THR A 260 0.54 2.65 16.54
N ASN A 261 1.03 1.98 15.51
CA ASN A 261 0.46 0.76 14.94
C ASN A 261 -1.02 0.94 14.54
N ALA A 262 -1.32 2.12 14.00
CA ALA A 262 -2.62 2.44 13.43
C ALA A 262 -2.82 1.71 12.10
N LEU A 263 -4.03 1.19 11.90
CA LEU A 263 -4.43 0.47 10.70
C LEU A 263 -5.13 1.38 9.69
N ARG A 264 -5.71 2.49 10.16
CA ARG A 264 -6.32 3.53 9.32
C ARG A 264 -5.63 4.87 9.49
N GLU A 265 -5.71 5.69 8.44
CA GLU A 265 -5.13 7.02 8.41
C GLU A 265 -5.89 8.02 9.30
N ASP A 266 -7.17 7.74 9.58
CA ASP A 266 -8.06 8.59 10.37
C ASP A 266 -8.07 8.27 11.87
N GLU A 267 -7.27 7.28 12.32
CA GLU A 267 -7.16 6.97 13.75
C GLU A 267 -6.55 8.15 14.50
N LEU A 268 -7.27 8.62 15.50
CA LEU A 268 -6.93 9.75 16.35
C LEU A 268 -6.41 9.23 17.70
N HIS A 269 -5.23 9.70 18.08
CA HIS A 269 -4.51 9.26 19.27
C HIS A 269 -4.26 10.43 20.22
N PHE A 270 -4.20 10.12 21.51
CA PHE A 270 -3.69 10.96 22.59
C PHE A 270 -2.65 10.17 23.38
N ILE A 271 -1.38 10.43 23.10
CA ILE A 271 -0.24 9.57 23.47
C ILE A 271 0.60 10.26 24.53
N TYR A 272 0.99 9.53 25.58
CA TYR A 272 1.94 9.97 26.59
C TYR A 272 3.37 9.56 26.23
N ILE A 273 4.29 10.50 26.39
CA ILE A 273 5.72 10.37 26.13
C ILE A 273 6.47 10.77 27.40
N HIS A 274 7.05 9.78 28.07
CA HIS A 274 7.83 9.97 29.28
C HIS A 274 9.12 10.76 28.99
N LYS A 275 9.49 11.68 29.89
CA LYS A 275 10.74 12.43 29.78
C LYS A 275 11.97 11.53 29.62
N GLY A 276 12.87 11.89 28.72
CA GLY A 276 14.08 11.14 28.37
C GLY A 276 13.84 9.85 27.58
N TYR A 277 12.59 9.47 27.30
CA TYR A 277 12.29 8.25 26.55
C TYR A 277 12.37 8.48 25.03
N ASN A 278 12.82 7.46 24.31
CA ASN A 278 12.96 7.50 22.85
C ASN A 278 12.44 6.20 22.22
N ILE A 279 11.16 6.19 21.84
CA ILE A 279 10.51 5.04 21.19
C ILE A 279 11.17 4.68 19.84
N PHE A 280 11.82 5.64 19.18
CA PHE A 280 12.42 5.45 17.86
C PHE A 280 13.59 4.45 17.90
N ASN A 281 14.10 4.10 19.08
CA ASN A 281 15.08 3.02 19.23
C ASN A 281 14.51 1.62 18.91
N TYR A 282 13.18 1.47 18.96
CA TYR A 282 12.49 0.18 18.79
C TYR A 282 11.58 0.14 17.55
N VAL A 283 11.32 1.29 16.94
CA VAL A 283 10.50 1.42 15.72
C VAL A 283 11.38 1.42 14.49
N SER A 284 10.97 0.64 13.49
CA SER A 284 11.61 0.60 12.19
C SER A 284 10.58 0.76 11.07
N MET A 285 11.00 1.39 9.98
CA MET A 285 10.17 1.53 8.77
C MET A 285 10.38 0.37 7.82
N VAL A 286 11.60 -0.17 7.82
CA VAL A 286 12.16 -1.12 6.85
C VAL A 286 12.28 -2.54 7.44
N GLU A 287 12.13 -2.66 8.75
CA GLU A 287 12.06 -3.92 9.51
C GLU A 287 10.80 -3.91 10.37
N LYS A 288 10.36 -5.09 10.83
CA LYS A 288 9.26 -5.19 11.81
C LYS A 288 9.61 -4.42 13.09
N THR A 289 8.72 -3.54 13.53
CA THR A 289 8.82 -2.81 14.79
C THR A 289 8.82 -3.74 16.00
N GLU A 290 9.72 -3.50 16.95
CA GLU A 290 9.84 -4.29 18.18
C GLU A 290 8.92 -3.79 19.30
N LEU A 291 8.75 -2.47 19.39
CA LEU A 291 7.88 -1.79 20.35
C LEU A 291 7.33 -0.50 19.73
N ASN A 292 6.03 -0.28 19.90
CA ASN A 292 5.33 0.95 19.50
C ASN A 292 4.50 1.50 20.68
N TYR A 293 3.91 2.68 20.52
CA TYR A 293 3.16 3.33 21.60
C TYR A 293 1.89 2.58 22.00
N LYS A 294 1.27 1.80 21.11
CA LYS A 294 0.09 0.98 21.46
C LYS A 294 0.45 -0.19 22.36
N MET A 295 1.56 -0.86 22.05
CA MET A 295 2.10 -1.92 22.92
C MET A 295 2.52 -1.34 24.27
N LEU A 296 3.18 -0.19 24.25
CA LEU A 296 3.62 0.49 25.47
C LEU A 296 2.44 0.96 26.33
N SER A 297 1.34 1.42 25.72
CA SER A 297 0.13 1.79 26.48
C SER A 297 -0.49 0.58 27.17
N TRP A 298 -0.58 -0.58 26.49
CA TRP A 298 -1.08 -1.81 27.13
C TRP A 298 -0.21 -2.28 28.29
N ILE A 299 1.11 -2.18 28.16
CA ILE A 299 2.04 -2.53 29.24
C ILE A 299 1.91 -1.52 30.40
N TYR A 300 1.81 -0.23 30.08
CA TYR A 300 1.61 0.82 31.07
C TYR A 300 0.32 0.61 31.88
N ASP A 301 -0.77 0.16 31.25
CA ASP A 301 -2.01 -0.16 31.95
C ASP A 301 -1.84 -1.30 32.96
N CYS A 302 -0.82 -2.15 32.79
CA CYS A 302 -0.50 -3.25 33.69
C CYS A 302 0.45 -2.84 34.83
N ILE A 303 1.51 -2.07 34.55
CA ILE A 303 2.61 -1.80 35.51
C ILE A 303 2.93 -0.31 35.74
N GLY A 304 2.18 0.59 35.11
CA GLY A 304 2.40 2.04 35.22
C GLY A 304 3.75 2.49 34.68
N MET A 305 4.38 3.44 35.37
CA MET A 305 5.62 4.09 34.90
C MET A 305 6.81 3.13 34.73
N GLU A 306 6.80 1.98 35.42
CA GLU A 306 7.84 0.94 35.26
C GLU A 306 7.95 0.46 33.80
N ALA A 307 6.89 0.60 33.00
CA ALA A 307 6.90 0.30 31.57
C ALA A 307 7.98 1.06 30.77
N TYR A 308 8.34 2.28 31.20
CA TYR A 308 9.35 3.11 30.55
C TYR A 308 10.77 2.88 31.09
N GLU A 309 10.91 2.13 32.19
CA GLU A 309 12.20 1.86 32.85
C GLU A 309 12.79 0.50 32.46
N LYS A 310 11.95 -0.45 32.04
CA LYS A 310 12.35 -1.81 31.67
C LYS A 310 12.87 -1.88 30.23
N ASP A 311 13.85 -2.76 30.01
CA ASP A 311 14.31 -3.08 28.67
C ASP A 311 13.33 -4.00 27.92
N ILE A 312 13.45 -4.03 26.59
CA ILE A 312 12.54 -4.74 25.70
C ILE A 312 12.49 -6.27 25.91
N ASN A 313 13.55 -6.88 26.45
CA ASN A 313 13.57 -8.32 26.73
C ASN A 313 12.79 -8.64 27.99
N THR A 314 13.01 -7.87 29.05
CA THR A 314 12.22 -7.96 30.28
C THR A 314 10.73 -7.76 29.99
N LEU A 315 10.37 -6.76 29.16
CA LEU A 315 8.97 -6.54 28.78
C LEU A 315 8.37 -7.72 28.00
N PHE A 316 9.13 -8.36 27.12
CA PHE A 316 8.65 -9.52 26.38
C PHE A 316 8.44 -10.75 27.27
N GLU A 317 9.33 -10.98 28.23
CA GLU A 317 9.23 -12.09 29.18
C GLU A 317 8.00 -11.97 30.08
N GLU A 318 7.70 -10.74 30.54
CA GLU A 318 6.57 -10.46 31.40
C GLU A 318 5.23 -10.36 30.63
N PHE A 319 5.25 -9.83 29.41
CA PHE A 319 4.04 -9.54 28.61
C PHE A 319 4.05 -10.17 27.20
N PRO A 320 4.34 -11.47 27.02
CA PRO A 320 4.56 -12.07 25.70
C PRO A 320 3.34 -11.94 24.76
N ASN A 321 2.11 -11.92 25.29
CA ASN A 321 0.89 -11.77 24.50
C ASN A 321 0.79 -10.42 23.77
N VAL A 322 1.39 -9.35 24.32
CA VAL A 322 1.45 -8.02 23.67
C VAL A 322 2.28 -8.08 22.38
N PHE A 323 3.28 -8.95 22.33
CA PHE A 323 4.21 -9.08 21.21
C PHE A 323 3.79 -10.12 20.18
N PHE A 324 3.00 -11.13 20.58
CA PHE A 324 2.61 -12.22 19.65
C PHE A 324 1.69 -11.76 18.51
N ASN A 325 0.76 -10.84 18.74
CA ASN A 325 0.01 -10.23 17.63
C ASN A 325 0.09 -8.71 17.77
N SER A 326 1.31 -8.17 17.69
CA SER A 326 1.61 -6.76 17.91
C SER A 326 0.76 -5.81 17.05
N ASN A 327 0.27 -6.27 15.90
CA ASN A 327 -0.56 -5.51 14.95
C ASN A 327 -2.07 -5.71 15.15
N SER A 328 -2.49 -6.45 16.19
CA SER A 328 -3.90 -6.66 16.51
C SER A 328 -4.55 -5.41 17.13
N HIS A 329 -5.89 -5.39 17.10
CA HIS A 329 -6.68 -4.39 17.82
C HIS A 329 -6.74 -4.67 19.32
N GLU A 330 -6.56 -5.94 19.70
CA GLU A 330 -6.73 -6.42 21.07
C GLU A 330 -5.68 -7.48 21.40
N ILE A 331 -5.51 -7.74 22.69
CA ILE A 331 -4.63 -8.81 23.16
C ILE A 331 -5.41 -10.12 23.08
N ILE A 332 -4.97 -11.03 22.21
CA ILE A 332 -5.61 -12.34 22.02
C ILE A 332 -4.84 -13.40 22.78
N GLU A 333 -5.55 -14.20 23.57
CA GLU A 333 -4.98 -15.39 24.20
C GLU A 333 -5.33 -16.65 23.39
N LEU A 334 -4.35 -17.19 22.68
CA LEU A 334 -4.46 -18.52 22.10
C LEU A 334 -4.06 -19.56 23.16
N GLN A 335 -5.06 -20.20 23.78
CA GLN A 335 -4.89 -21.10 24.94
C GLN A 335 -3.88 -22.25 24.71
N ASP A 336 -3.68 -22.69 23.47
CA ASP A 336 -2.73 -23.76 23.11
C ASP A 336 -1.30 -23.25 22.85
N ILE A 337 -1.14 -21.97 22.48
CA ILE A 337 0.15 -21.30 22.23
C ILE A 337 0.84 -20.92 23.56
N ASN A 338 0.04 -20.68 24.61
CA ASN A 338 0.53 -20.25 25.93
C ASN A 338 0.88 -21.41 26.89
N LYS A 339 0.46 -22.65 26.59
CA LYS A 339 0.72 -23.84 27.44
C LYS A 339 2.07 -24.53 27.17
N VAL A 340 2.77 -24.16 26.10
CA VAL A 340 4.12 -24.70 25.84
C VAL A 340 5.13 -23.90 26.66
N LYS A 341 5.26 -24.27 27.94
CA LYS A 341 6.39 -23.93 28.79
C LYS A 341 7.19 -25.22 29.05
N GLU A 342 8.52 -25.06 29.02
CA GLU A 342 9.57 -25.82 29.75
C GLU A 342 10.56 -26.73 29.02
N ASP A 343 10.35 -27.22 27.79
CA ASP A 343 11.25 -28.30 27.28
C ASP A 343 12.37 -27.88 26.30
N GLU A 344 12.44 -26.64 25.84
CA GLU A 344 13.50 -26.22 24.90
C GLU A 344 14.16 -24.90 25.35
N GLN A 345 15.49 -24.90 25.41
CA GLN A 345 16.30 -23.69 25.53
C GLN A 345 16.09 -22.85 24.26
N TYR A 346 15.02 -22.05 24.24
CA TYR A 346 14.84 -21.07 23.18
C TYR A 346 15.90 -19.99 23.31
N ASP A 347 16.55 -19.67 22.20
CA ASP A 347 17.42 -18.52 22.12
C ASP A 347 16.54 -17.26 22.26
N VAL A 348 16.62 -16.60 23.41
CA VAL A 348 15.78 -15.44 23.80
C VAL A 348 15.88 -14.29 22.79
N TYR A 349 16.86 -14.34 21.88
CA TYR A 349 17.13 -13.34 20.86
C TYR A 349 16.19 -13.38 19.62
N ASN A 350 15.31 -14.38 19.43
CA ASN A 350 14.41 -14.43 18.25
C ASN A 350 12.92 -14.65 18.57
N LYS A 351 12.30 -13.66 19.22
CA LYS A 351 10.87 -13.61 19.64
C LYS A 351 9.88 -14.01 18.53
N GLU A 352 10.18 -13.61 17.30
CA GLU A 352 9.34 -13.86 16.12
C GLU A 352 9.34 -15.33 15.69
N GLU A 353 10.49 -16.00 15.80
CA GLU A 353 10.63 -17.40 15.44
C GLU A 353 9.86 -18.28 16.43
N ILE A 354 9.94 -17.97 17.73
CA ILE A 354 9.15 -18.62 18.77
C ILE A 354 7.66 -18.49 18.46
N ARG A 355 7.21 -17.28 18.09
CA ARG A 355 5.82 -17.03 17.69
C ARG A 355 5.40 -17.95 16.54
N GLN A 356 6.17 -17.95 15.45
CA GLN A 356 5.84 -18.72 14.26
C GLN A 356 5.81 -20.22 14.55
N GLN A 357 6.79 -20.75 15.29
CA GLN A 357 6.83 -22.16 15.68
C GLN A 357 5.58 -22.58 16.46
N LYS A 358 5.10 -21.73 17.38
CA LYS A 358 3.86 -22.01 18.12
C LYS A 358 2.63 -22.05 17.22
N ILE A 359 2.51 -21.11 16.27
CA ILE A 359 1.41 -21.11 15.30
C ILE A 359 1.48 -22.35 14.38
N LYS A 360 2.68 -22.71 13.90
CA LYS A 360 2.92 -23.92 13.09
C LYS A 360 2.47 -25.19 13.83
N LYS A 361 2.89 -25.34 15.09
CA LYS A 361 2.49 -26.46 15.96
C LYS A 361 0.98 -26.49 16.19
N HIS A 362 0.36 -25.34 16.43
CA HIS A 362 -1.10 -25.23 16.57
C HIS A 362 -1.83 -25.71 15.32
N ILE A 363 -1.43 -25.25 14.13
CA ILE A 363 -2.05 -25.65 12.87
C ILE A 363 -1.86 -27.15 12.62
N GLY A 364 -0.63 -27.66 12.75
CA GLY A 364 -0.33 -29.07 12.51
C GLY A 364 -1.06 -30.04 13.44
N ASN A 365 -1.35 -29.61 14.67
CA ASN A 365 -2.12 -30.43 15.63
C ASN A 365 -3.62 -30.43 15.38
N ASN A 366 -4.16 -29.36 14.77
CA ASN A 366 -5.61 -29.15 14.65
C ASN A 366 -6.17 -29.40 13.24
N PHE A 367 -5.35 -29.31 12.19
CA PHE A 367 -5.81 -29.45 10.79
C PHE A 367 -5.03 -30.55 10.05
N LYS A 368 -5.72 -31.66 9.77
CA LYS A 368 -5.14 -32.82 9.08
C LYS A 368 -4.79 -32.49 7.62
N GLY A 369 -3.62 -32.94 7.16
CA GLY A 369 -3.16 -32.78 5.78
C GLY A 369 -2.78 -31.34 5.41
N VAL A 370 -2.56 -30.50 6.42
CA VAL A 370 -2.09 -29.11 6.28
C VAL A 370 -0.75 -28.99 6.97
N HIS A 371 0.27 -28.60 6.22
CA HIS A 371 1.66 -28.52 6.68
C HIS A 371 2.17 -27.09 6.51
N LEU A 372 2.42 -26.39 7.62
CA LEU A 372 3.02 -25.06 7.61
C LEU A 372 4.47 -25.16 8.11
N ASN A 373 5.42 -24.70 7.30
CA ASN A 373 6.85 -24.77 7.58
C ASN A 373 7.58 -23.55 7.03
N ASP A 374 8.87 -23.45 7.36
CA ASP A 374 9.82 -22.47 6.85
C ASP A 374 11.06 -23.13 6.26
N TYR A 375 11.77 -22.37 5.43
CA TYR A 375 13.02 -22.76 4.82
C TYR A 375 13.96 -21.55 4.74
N LEU A 376 15.24 -21.76 5.03
CA LEU A 376 16.27 -20.74 4.90
C LEU A 376 17.17 -21.07 3.72
N PHE A 377 17.06 -20.27 2.66
CA PHE A 377 17.90 -20.38 1.49
C PHE A 377 19.06 -19.38 1.57
N LYS A 378 20.26 -19.80 1.15
CA LYS A 378 21.43 -18.93 1.02
C LYS A 378 21.65 -18.63 -0.46
N ASP A 379 21.59 -17.34 -0.81
CA ASP A 379 21.87 -16.95 -2.19
C ASP A 379 23.34 -17.12 -2.56
N ARG A 380 23.67 -16.86 -3.83
CA ARG A 380 25.06 -16.96 -4.34
C ARG A 380 26.07 -16.05 -3.63
N TRP A 381 25.60 -15.06 -2.88
CA TRP A 381 26.41 -14.13 -2.08
C TRP A 381 26.31 -14.42 -0.58
N SER A 382 25.72 -15.57 -0.20
CA SER A 382 25.49 -15.99 1.18
C SER A 382 24.53 -15.10 1.98
N ASN A 383 23.72 -14.28 1.31
CA ASN A 383 22.63 -13.57 1.97
C ASN A 383 21.48 -14.54 2.26
N ASP A 384 20.78 -14.27 3.37
CA ASP A 384 19.59 -15.04 3.75
C ASP A 384 18.39 -14.71 2.86
N VAL A 385 17.66 -15.76 2.49
CA VAL A 385 16.33 -15.68 1.91
C VAL A 385 15.41 -16.54 2.77
N LYS A 386 14.57 -15.88 3.55
CA LYS A 386 13.57 -16.53 4.41
C LYS A 386 12.33 -16.88 3.60
N VAL A 387 11.89 -18.12 3.74
CA VAL A 387 10.77 -18.67 3.01
C VAL A 387 9.78 -19.28 3.99
N ASP A 388 8.52 -18.88 3.90
CA ASP A 388 7.42 -19.45 4.65
C ASP A 388 6.43 -20.07 3.67
N TYR A 389 5.98 -21.29 3.95
CA TYR A 389 5.14 -22.02 3.01
C TYR A 389 4.13 -22.93 3.70
N ILE A 390 3.03 -23.13 3.00
CA ILE A 390 1.99 -24.09 3.35
C ILE A 390 1.85 -25.12 2.23
N GLU A 391 1.76 -26.39 2.61
CA GLU A 391 1.47 -27.53 1.75
C GLU A 391 0.17 -28.20 2.21
N ILE A 392 -0.68 -28.59 1.24
CA ILE A 392 -1.94 -29.29 1.49
C ILE A 392 -1.99 -30.56 0.63
N ASP A 393 -2.15 -31.71 1.29
CA ASP A 393 -1.95 -33.05 0.70
C ASP A 393 -2.78 -33.34 -0.56
N ASN A 394 -4.01 -32.84 -0.65
CA ASN A 394 -4.88 -33.10 -1.80
C ASN A 394 -5.54 -31.83 -2.33
N LYS A 395 -5.09 -31.38 -3.51
CA LYS A 395 -5.67 -30.20 -4.18
C LYS A 395 -7.15 -30.33 -4.58
N LYS A 396 -7.76 -31.52 -4.51
CA LYS A 396 -9.19 -31.70 -4.83
C LYS A 396 -10.11 -31.33 -3.68
N ASP A 397 -9.59 -31.40 -2.45
CA ASP A 397 -10.39 -31.22 -1.23
C ASP A 397 -10.28 -29.80 -0.67
N ILE A 398 -9.53 -28.92 -1.33
CA ILE A 398 -9.32 -27.54 -0.89
C ILE A 398 -10.51 -26.66 -1.24
N ASN A 399 -11.02 -25.98 -0.21
CA ASN A 399 -12.03 -24.95 -0.38
C ASN A 399 -11.35 -23.58 -0.49
N VAL A 400 -11.02 -23.21 -1.73
CA VAL A 400 -10.38 -21.94 -2.04
C VAL A 400 -11.40 -20.92 -2.52
N ARG A 401 -11.33 -19.72 -1.94
CA ARG A 401 -12.09 -18.54 -2.34
C ARG A 401 -11.13 -17.45 -2.76
N ILE A 402 -11.48 -16.73 -3.82
CA ILE A 402 -10.79 -15.52 -4.23
C ILE A 402 -11.71 -14.35 -3.90
N ASN A 403 -11.18 -13.39 -3.16
CA ASN A 403 -11.86 -12.12 -2.90
C ASN A 403 -11.16 -11.04 -3.72
N THR A 404 -11.90 -10.39 -4.62
CA THR A 404 -11.40 -9.27 -5.43
C THR A 404 -12.13 -7.98 -5.05
N PHE A 405 -11.40 -6.86 -5.07
CA PHE A 405 -11.90 -5.57 -4.60
C PHE A 405 -11.56 -4.47 -5.59
N THR A 406 -12.52 -3.59 -5.88
CA THR A 406 -12.34 -2.42 -6.75
C THR A 406 -11.47 -1.34 -6.13
N SER A 407 -11.34 -1.33 -4.80
CA SER A 407 -10.38 -0.53 -4.06
C SER A 407 -9.56 -1.45 -3.16
N ALA A 408 -8.28 -1.11 -2.94
CA ALA A 408 -7.43 -1.88 -2.04
C ALA A 408 -8.05 -1.90 -0.64
N VAL A 409 -8.15 -3.10 -0.04
CA VAL A 409 -8.70 -3.28 1.30
C VAL A 409 -7.61 -3.67 2.27
N ASP A 410 -7.68 -3.16 3.50
CA ASP A 410 -6.88 -3.67 4.61
C ASP A 410 -7.34 -5.10 4.98
N PRO A 411 -6.47 -6.12 4.87
CA PRO A 411 -6.83 -7.49 5.20
C PRO A 411 -7.32 -7.66 6.64
N ARG A 412 -6.74 -6.94 7.61
CA ARG A 412 -7.12 -7.07 9.03
C ARG A 412 -8.57 -6.63 9.24
N GLY A 413 -8.91 -5.43 8.76
CA GLY A 413 -10.28 -4.92 8.79
C GLY A 413 -11.26 -5.79 7.98
N PHE A 414 -10.82 -6.36 6.85
CA PHE A 414 -11.63 -7.28 6.06
C PHE A 414 -12.01 -8.54 6.86
N PHE A 415 -11.03 -9.23 7.44
CA PHE A 415 -11.26 -10.49 8.18
C PHE A 415 -11.98 -10.28 9.52
N LYS A 416 -11.81 -9.12 10.17
CA LYS A 416 -12.55 -8.78 11.39
C LYS A 416 -14.08 -8.80 11.21
N ARG A 417 -14.54 -8.56 9.97
CA ARG A 417 -15.97 -8.56 9.60
C ARG A 417 -16.46 -9.88 9.01
N GLN A 418 -15.58 -10.88 8.85
CA GLN A 418 -15.96 -12.18 8.30
C GLN A 418 -16.59 -13.08 9.36
N LYS A 419 -17.21 -14.17 8.89
CA LYS A 419 -17.65 -15.23 9.79
C LYS A 419 -16.43 -15.90 10.41
N GLU A 420 -16.53 -16.15 11.71
CA GLU A 420 -15.51 -16.87 12.46
C GLU A 420 -15.20 -18.21 11.79
N GLY A 421 -13.90 -18.50 11.67
CA GLY A 421 -13.40 -19.68 11.00
C GLY A 421 -11.88 -19.71 11.07
N ASN A 422 -11.31 -20.81 10.57
CA ASN A 422 -9.87 -20.99 10.46
C ASN A 422 -9.48 -20.92 8.99
N TYR A 423 -8.71 -19.90 8.64
CA TYR A 423 -8.34 -19.67 7.26
C TYR A 423 -6.85 -19.46 7.11
N ILE A 424 -6.33 -19.86 5.95
CA ILE A 424 -5.05 -19.38 5.45
C ILE A 424 -5.33 -18.36 4.37
N ALA A 425 -4.66 -17.22 4.45
CA ALA A 425 -4.77 -16.17 3.45
C ALA A 425 -3.40 -15.80 2.88
N SER A 426 -3.41 -15.43 1.61
CA SER A 426 -2.26 -14.85 0.92
C SER A 426 -2.76 -13.83 -0.09
N ASN A 427 -1.89 -12.90 -0.50
CA ASN A 427 -2.17 -12.03 -1.62
C ASN A 427 -2.39 -12.86 -2.89
N PHE A 428 -3.03 -12.26 -3.89
CA PHE A 428 -3.30 -12.95 -5.13
C PHE A 428 -2.74 -12.22 -6.36
N LEU A 429 -3.50 -12.05 -7.44
CA LEU A 429 -2.98 -11.59 -8.72
C LEU A 429 -2.91 -10.05 -8.83
N PHE A 430 -2.45 -9.55 -9.98
CA PHE A 430 -2.18 -8.13 -10.23
C PHE A 430 -3.43 -7.30 -10.54
N PHE A 431 -3.36 -5.99 -10.26
CA PHE A 431 -4.47 -5.03 -10.41
C PHE A 431 -4.00 -3.71 -11.02
N ILE A 432 -4.92 -3.01 -11.69
CA ILE A 432 -4.68 -1.69 -12.26
C ILE A 432 -4.58 -0.65 -11.15
N THR A 433 -3.44 0.05 -11.08
CA THR A 433 -3.20 1.13 -10.11
C THR A 433 -3.51 2.50 -10.69
N PRO A 434 -3.62 3.56 -9.86
CA PRO A 434 -3.68 4.94 -10.34
C PRO A 434 -2.49 5.32 -11.24
N LYS A 435 -1.27 4.86 -10.91
CA LYS A 435 -0.05 5.10 -11.70
C LYS A 435 -0.17 4.46 -13.09
N THR A 436 -0.65 3.22 -13.19
CA THR A 436 -0.85 2.54 -14.48
C THR A 436 -1.87 3.30 -15.36
N ILE A 437 -2.95 3.82 -14.77
CA ILE A 437 -3.94 4.62 -15.50
C ILE A 437 -3.38 5.95 -15.98
N GLU A 438 -2.62 6.64 -15.15
CA GLU A 438 -1.96 7.90 -15.53
C GLU A 438 -1.05 7.68 -16.74
N LEU A 439 -0.22 6.62 -16.70
CA LEU A 439 0.66 6.25 -17.82
C LEU A 439 -0.14 5.86 -19.08
N TYR A 440 -1.23 5.12 -18.94
CA TYR A 440 -2.11 4.75 -20.05
C TYR A 440 -2.75 5.99 -20.73
N ASN A 441 -3.18 6.97 -19.93
CA ASN A 441 -3.87 8.16 -20.42
C ASN A 441 -2.93 9.17 -21.10
N ARG A 442 -1.66 9.21 -20.69
CA ARG A 442 -0.62 10.07 -21.29
C ARG A 442 -0.40 9.78 -22.78
N LEU A 443 -0.59 8.53 -23.20
CA LEU A 443 -0.49 8.12 -24.61
C LEU A 443 -1.73 8.50 -25.44
N ARG A 444 -2.71 9.17 -24.84
CA ARG A 444 -4.03 9.50 -25.44
C ARG A 444 -4.38 10.97 -25.27
N ASP A 445 -3.40 11.85 -25.18
CA ASP A 445 -3.63 13.29 -25.00
C ASP A 445 -4.43 13.93 -26.13
N SER A 446 -4.24 13.45 -27.37
CA SER A 446 -5.03 13.87 -28.54
C SER A 446 -6.35 13.10 -28.71
N ARG A 447 -6.66 12.14 -27.83
CA ARG A 447 -7.79 11.20 -27.92
C ARG A 447 -8.50 11.06 -26.58
N GLU A 448 -8.99 12.18 -26.04
CA GLU A 448 -9.58 12.26 -24.70
C GLU A 448 -10.70 11.22 -24.45
N LYS A 449 -11.52 10.92 -25.46
CA LYS A 449 -12.60 9.92 -25.38
C LYS A 449 -12.13 8.46 -25.30
N GLU A 450 -10.84 8.19 -25.51
CA GLU A 450 -10.22 6.87 -25.33
C GLU A 450 -9.55 6.72 -23.96
N ARG A 451 -9.54 7.77 -23.13
CA ARG A 451 -8.97 7.77 -21.77
C ARG A 451 -9.88 7.04 -20.77
N ILE A 452 -9.28 6.58 -19.68
CA ILE A 452 -9.96 5.83 -18.62
C ILE A 452 -9.74 6.54 -17.29
N ASN A 453 -10.82 6.73 -16.52
CA ASN A 453 -10.77 7.42 -15.22
C ASN A 453 -11.08 6.49 -14.03
N LYS A 454 -11.18 5.18 -14.29
CA LYS A 454 -11.40 4.15 -13.27
C LYS A 454 -10.09 3.38 -13.06
N TYR A 455 -9.90 2.76 -11.89
CA TYR A 455 -8.81 1.83 -11.61
C TYR A 455 -9.24 0.75 -10.60
N GLY A 456 -8.35 -0.18 -10.26
CA GLY A 456 -8.51 -1.12 -9.16
C GLY A 456 -9.14 -2.47 -9.51
N TRP A 457 -9.36 -2.77 -10.79
CA TRP A 457 -9.76 -4.11 -11.25
C TRP A 457 -8.56 -4.99 -11.58
N HIS A 458 -8.83 -6.29 -11.70
CA HIS A 458 -7.84 -7.33 -12.00
C HIS A 458 -7.28 -7.17 -13.42
N ILE A 459 -5.96 -7.28 -13.56
CA ILE A 459 -5.32 -7.25 -14.88
C ILE A 459 -5.47 -8.61 -15.56
N ASP A 460 -5.81 -8.61 -16.85
CA ASP A 460 -5.95 -9.81 -17.68
C ASP A 460 -7.31 -10.52 -17.50
N TYR A 461 -7.32 -11.86 -17.40
CA TYR A 461 -8.55 -12.65 -17.43
C TYR A 461 -9.17 -12.87 -16.04
N LYS A 462 -10.48 -12.63 -15.91
CA LYS A 462 -11.29 -13.00 -14.76
C LYS A 462 -12.57 -13.67 -15.22
N TYR A 463 -12.95 -14.74 -14.55
CA TYR A 463 -14.28 -15.34 -14.59
C TYR A 463 -14.75 -15.63 -13.17
N GLU A 464 -15.94 -15.15 -12.83
CA GLU A 464 -16.60 -15.41 -11.55
C GLU A 464 -18.07 -15.80 -11.80
N ASN A 465 -18.45 -17.01 -11.41
CA ASN A 465 -19.83 -17.48 -11.53
C ASN A 465 -20.70 -16.93 -10.38
N ASN A 466 -21.16 -15.69 -10.51
CA ASN A 466 -22.08 -15.06 -9.54
C ASN A 466 -23.53 -15.54 -9.75
N GLN A 467 -24.26 -15.79 -8.65
CA GLN A 467 -25.62 -16.38 -8.67
C GLN A 467 -26.65 -15.61 -9.51
N LEU A 468 -26.43 -14.32 -9.77
CA LEU A 468 -27.31 -13.46 -10.58
C LEU A 468 -26.88 -13.40 -12.06
N LYS A 469 -25.58 -13.24 -12.31
CA LYS A 469 -24.98 -13.15 -13.65
C LYS A 469 -23.46 -13.32 -13.55
N PRO A 470 -22.83 -14.16 -14.38
CA PRO A 470 -21.37 -14.30 -14.38
C PRO A 470 -20.68 -12.99 -14.78
N VAL A 471 -19.52 -12.74 -14.17
CA VAL A 471 -18.61 -11.66 -14.58
C VAL A 471 -17.46 -12.29 -15.34
N GLU A 472 -17.24 -11.84 -16.57
CA GLU A 472 -16.16 -12.33 -17.42
C GLU A 472 -15.45 -11.17 -18.12
N THR A 473 -14.12 -11.19 -18.12
CA THR A 473 -13.26 -10.21 -18.80
C THR A 473 -12.47 -10.88 -19.91
N PHE A 474 -11.91 -10.09 -20.84
CA PHE A 474 -11.07 -10.64 -21.90
C PHE A 474 -9.69 -11.08 -21.36
N PRO A 475 -9.21 -12.29 -21.71
CA PRO A 475 -7.78 -12.56 -21.71
C PRO A 475 -7.09 -11.60 -22.68
N LEU A 476 -6.13 -10.84 -22.19
CA LEU A 476 -5.42 -9.82 -22.96
C LEU A 476 -4.18 -10.41 -23.63
N TYR A 477 -3.54 -11.36 -22.96
CA TYR A 477 -2.31 -12.01 -23.38
C TYR A 477 -2.48 -13.55 -23.38
N ASN A 478 -1.41 -14.29 -23.07
CA ASN A 478 -1.41 -15.74 -22.91
C ASN A 478 -0.82 -16.14 -21.55
N LYS A 479 -1.13 -15.34 -20.52
CA LYS A 479 -0.52 -15.46 -19.20
C LYS A 479 -0.99 -16.71 -18.45
N ALA A 480 -0.22 -17.09 -17.43
CA ALA A 480 -0.59 -18.18 -16.55
C ALA A 480 -1.91 -17.87 -15.83
N ALA A 481 -2.73 -18.90 -15.70
CA ALA A 481 -4.05 -18.84 -15.09
C ALA A 481 -4.24 -20.00 -14.11
N ILE A 482 -5.10 -19.74 -13.12
CA ILE A 482 -5.56 -20.69 -12.12
C ILE A 482 -7.09 -20.65 -12.07
N GLY A 483 -7.73 -21.81 -12.03
CA GLY A 483 -9.18 -21.91 -11.92
C GLY A 483 -9.63 -23.06 -11.03
N LYS A 484 -10.77 -22.86 -10.37
CA LYS A 484 -11.49 -23.91 -9.65
C LYS A 484 -12.64 -24.41 -10.50
N LYS A 485 -12.66 -25.69 -10.85
CA LYS A 485 -13.75 -26.29 -11.63
C LYS A 485 -15.01 -26.47 -10.77
N LYS A 486 -16.19 -26.45 -11.40
CA LYS A 486 -17.48 -26.77 -10.74
C LYS A 486 -17.56 -28.22 -10.23
N ASN A 487 -16.78 -29.12 -10.83
CA ASN A 487 -16.67 -30.51 -10.37
C ASN A 487 -15.57 -30.71 -9.30
N GLY A 488 -14.97 -29.62 -8.80
CA GLY A 488 -13.94 -29.62 -7.76
C GLY A 488 -12.51 -29.56 -8.29
N GLY A 489 -11.58 -29.23 -7.39
CA GLY A 489 -10.15 -29.14 -7.67
C GLY A 489 -9.70 -27.87 -8.39
N ILE A 490 -8.39 -27.64 -8.31
CA ILE A 490 -7.70 -26.50 -8.92
C ILE A 490 -6.89 -26.95 -10.15
N GLU A 491 -6.96 -26.15 -11.21
CA GLU A 491 -6.19 -26.32 -12.44
C GLU A 491 -5.32 -25.10 -12.73
N PHE A 492 -4.19 -25.37 -13.40
CA PHE A 492 -3.22 -24.38 -13.86
C PHE A 492 -3.06 -24.56 -15.36
N PHE A 493 -3.14 -23.47 -16.12
CA PHE A 493 -3.07 -23.47 -17.58
C PHE A 493 -2.70 -22.07 -18.09
N ARG A 494 -2.49 -21.90 -19.39
CA ARG A 494 -2.37 -20.58 -20.01
C ARG A 494 -3.71 -20.17 -20.60
N LYS A 495 -4.15 -18.94 -20.31
CA LYS A 495 -5.41 -18.42 -20.87
C LYS A 495 -5.08 -17.38 -21.94
N GLN A 496 -5.26 -17.79 -23.20
CA GLN A 496 -5.33 -16.88 -24.34
C GLN A 496 -6.80 -16.64 -24.72
N LEU A 497 -7.07 -15.51 -25.38
CA LEU A 497 -8.38 -15.27 -25.96
C LEU A 497 -8.73 -16.38 -26.96
N SER A 498 -9.95 -16.89 -26.85
CA SER A 498 -10.55 -17.86 -27.77
C SER A 498 -11.83 -17.29 -28.38
N ALA A 499 -12.48 -18.07 -29.23
CA ALA A 499 -13.82 -17.84 -29.75
C ALA A 499 -14.80 -17.49 -28.61
N GLY A 500 -15.73 -16.61 -28.93
CA GLY A 500 -16.66 -16.06 -27.96
C GLY A 500 -17.62 -15.08 -28.58
N LYS A 501 -18.34 -14.38 -27.70
CA LYS A 501 -19.27 -13.33 -28.10
C LYS A 501 -19.37 -12.23 -27.07
N ILE A 502 -19.73 -11.04 -27.53
CA ILE A 502 -20.24 -9.97 -26.69
C ILE A 502 -21.72 -9.75 -26.97
N ILE A 503 -22.46 -9.37 -25.95
CA ILE A 503 -23.82 -8.86 -26.06
C ILE A 503 -23.77 -7.37 -25.77
N LEU A 504 -24.00 -6.56 -26.79
CA LEU A 504 -23.99 -5.10 -26.72
C LEU A 504 -25.41 -4.59 -26.96
N ASN A 505 -26.03 -3.97 -25.95
CA ASN A 505 -27.43 -3.51 -26.03
C ASN A 505 -28.43 -4.59 -26.49
N GLY A 506 -28.20 -5.84 -26.07
CA GLY A 506 -29.00 -7.00 -26.46
C GLY A 506 -28.66 -7.59 -27.83
N THR A 507 -27.78 -6.95 -28.60
CA THR A 507 -27.32 -7.44 -29.90
C THR A 507 -26.05 -8.29 -29.74
N GLU A 508 -26.05 -9.47 -30.35
CA GLU A 508 -24.93 -10.41 -30.30
C GLU A 508 -23.89 -10.11 -31.38
N ILE A 509 -22.62 -10.01 -30.97
CA ILE A 509 -21.45 -9.97 -31.84
C ILE A 509 -20.58 -11.17 -31.48
N GLN A 510 -20.50 -12.14 -32.39
CA GLN A 510 -19.74 -13.37 -32.23
C GLN A 510 -18.49 -13.36 -33.11
N TRP A 511 -17.44 -14.02 -32.64
CA TRP A 511 -16.20 -14.27 -33.38
C TRP A 511 -15.71 -15.70 -33.16
N ASP A 512 -14.88 -16.18 -34.08
CA ASP A 512 -14.17 -17.45 -33.99
C ASP A 512 -12.69 -17.23 -33.66
N ASP A 513 -11.95 -18.30 -33.34
CA ASP A 513 -10.52 -18.24 -32.99
C ASP A 513 -9.68 -17.57 -34.11
N GLU A 514 -10.10 -17.72 -35.35
CA GLU A 514 -9.42 -17.17 -36.53
C GLU A 514 -9.64 -15.66 -36.72
N ASP A 515 -10.52 -15.02 -35.97
CA ASP A 515 -10.81 -13.58 -36.08
C ASP A 515 -9.92 -12.73 -35.16
N ILE A 516 -9.05 -13.36 -34.37
CA ILE A 516 -8.25 -12.70 -33.34
C ILE A 516 -6.91 -12.24 -33.92
N ASN A 517 -6.60 -10.94 -33.76
CA ASN A 517 -5.34 -10.31 -34.18
C ASN A 517 -4.95 -10.52 -35.64
N VAL A 518 -5.92 -10.74 -36.52
CA VAL A 518 -5.69 -10.85 -37.96
C VAL A 518 -5.55 -9.49 -38.62
N ASN A 519 -4.90 -9.49 -39.78
CA ASN A 519 -4.71 -8.32 -40.62
C ASN A 519 -5.33 -8.56 -42.01
N ASP A 520 -6.64 -8.76 -42.05
CA ASP A 520 -7.44 -9.02 -43.26
C ASP A 520 -8.81 -8.31 -43.22
N GLU A 521 -9.66 -8.55 -44.21
CA GLU A 521 -10.94 -7.85 -44.40
C GLU A 521 -12.16 -8.58 -43.82
N ARG A 522 -12.00 -9.28 -42.70
CA ARG A 522 -13.13 -9.97 -42.04
C ARG A 522 -14.18 -9.01 -41.48
N ASP A 523 -15.41 -9.50 -41.35
CA ASP A 523 -16.52 -8.73 -40.78
C ASP A 523 -16.34 -8.40 -39.30
N VAL A 524 -15.72 -9.31 -38.54
CA VAL A 524 -15.40 -9.16 -37.12
C VAL A 524 -13.92 -9.45 -36.95
N ILE A 525 -13.21 -8.57 -36.23
CA ILE A 525 -11.82 -8.77 -35.85
C ILE A 525 -11.68 -8.37 -34.39
N ILE A 526 -11.01 -9.20 -33.59
CA ILE A 526 -10.72 -8.88 -32.19
C ILE A 526 -9.23 -8.56 -32.06
N TYR A 527 -8.90 -7.31 -31.75
CA TYR A 527 -7.53 -6.92 -31.45
C TYR A 527 -7.27 -7.01 -29.96
N THR A 528 -6.33 -7.87 -29.57
CA THR A 528 -5.80 -7.98 -28.21
C THR A 528 -4.38 -7.38 -28.19
N PRO A 529 -3.88 -6.97 -27.02
CA PRO A 529 -2.52 -6.45 -26.91
C PRO A 529 -1.44 -7.54 -27.09
N MET A 530 -1.82 -8.81 -27.19
CA MET A 530 -0.94 -9.90 -27.59
C MET A 530 -0.45 -9.70 -29.03
N GLY A 531 0.81 -9.30 -29.23
CA GLY A 531 1.39 -9.09 -30.56
C GLY A 531 2.92 -9.20 -30.60
N GLU A 532 3.47 -9.51 -31.77
CA GLU A 532 4.91 -9.78 -31.99
C GLU A 532 5.77 -8.51 -32.23
N ASP A 533 5.50 -7.39 -31.57
CA ASP A 533 6.33 -6.20 -31.78
C ASP A 533 7.64 -6.27 -30.96
N LYS A 534 8.71 -6.70 -31.64
CA LYS A 534 10.08 -6.81 -31.10
C LYS A 534 10.96 -5.56 -31.33
N ASN A 535 10.43 -4.50 -31.94
CA ASN A 535 11.22 -3.31 -32.27
C ASN A 535 11.83 -2.66 -31.03
N GLU A 536 13.01 -2.02 -31.16
CA GLU A 536 13.74 -1.31 -30.08
C GLU A 536 13.04 -0.04 -29.54
N VAL A 537 11.80 0.23 -29.96
CA VAL A 537 11.04 1.40 -29.51
C VAL A 537 10.78 1.31 -28.00
N ASP A 538 10.99 2.42 -27.31
CA ASP A 538 10.67 2.57 -25.89
C ASP A 538 9.19 2.26 -25.66
N TYR A 539 8.92 1.27 -24.80
CA TYR A 539 7.56 0.83 -24.50
C TYR A 539 6.74 1.94 -23.83
N ASN A 540 7.37 2.91 -23.15
CA ASN A 540 6.67 4.04 -22.52
C ASN A 540 6.06 5.02 -23.51
N SER A 541 6.52 5.04 -24.77
CA SER A 541 5.98 5.89 -25.85
C SER A 541 5.30 5.09 -26.96
N TYR A 542 5.36 3.76 -26.89
CA TYR A 542 4.82 2.88 -27.90
C TYR A 542 3.28 2.97 -27.97
N THR A 543 2.75 3.12 -29.18
CA THR A 543 1.32 3.06 -29.47
C THR A 543 1.08 2.22 -30.71
N LYS A 544 -0.04 1.51 -30.75
CA LYS A 544 -0.47 0.70 -31.90
C LYS A 544 -1.86 1.14 -32.34
N ILE A 545 -1.97 1.54 -33.61
CA ILE A 545 -3.23 1.93 -34.22
C ILE A 545 -3.86 0.71 -34.90
N VAL A 546 -5.15 0.49 -34.68
CA VAL A 546 -5.91 -0.62 -35.25
C VAL A 546 -7.28 -0.18 -35.76
N GLY A 547 -7.87 -0.98 -36.64
CA GLY A 547 -9.27 -0.80 -37.05
C GLY A 547 -9.54 0.39 -37.96
N GLU A 548 -8.56 0.79 -38.79
CA GLU A 548 -8.76 1.85 -39.78
C GLU A 548 -9.95 1.52 -40.71
N ASN A 549 -10.79 2.51 -41.01
CA ASN A 549 -12.02 2.37 -41.81
C ASN A 549 -13.08 1.40 -41.26
N ARG A 550 -13.01 1.05 -39.97
CA ARG A 550 -13.94 0.13 -39.29
C ARG A 550 -14.69 0.83 -38.15
N VAL A 551 -15.64 0.15 -37.52
CA VAL A 551 -16.23 0.59 -36.26
C VAL A 551 -15.61 -0.21 -35.12
N ASN A 552 -14.99 0.48 -34.19
CA ASN A 552 -14.17 -0.09 -33.12
C ASN A 552 -14.80 0.16 -31.77
N ILE A 553 -15.00 -0.91 -31.00
CA ILE A 553 -15.49 -0.89 -29.63
C ILE A 553 -14.28 -1.16 -28.73
N ILE A 554 -13.90 -0.19 -27.90
CA ILE A 554 -12.82 -0.37 -26.92
C ILE A 554 -13.43 -0.96 -25.65
N CYS A 555 -13.04 -2.17 -25.30
CA CYS A 555 -13.50 -2.89 -24.11
C CYS A 555 -12.35 -3.03 -23.09
N VAL A 556 -12.61 -2.70 -21.83
CA VAL A 556 -11.66 -2.83 -20.71
C VAL A 556 -12.41 -3.41 -19.51
N ASP A 557 -11.79 -4.36 -18.81
CA ASP A 557 -12.42 -5.12 -17.73
C ASP A 557 -13.77 -5.72 -18.19
N ASP A 558 -14.88 -5.23 -17.64
CA ASP A 558 -16.26 -5.62 -17.97
C ASP A 558 -17.10 -4.45 -18.54
N PHE A 559 -16.46 -3.41 -19.10
CA PHE A 559 -17.16 -2.24 -19.64
C PHE A 559 -16.59 -1.72 -20.97
N VAL A 560 -17.41 -0.93 -21.67
CA VAL A 560 -17.03 -0.23 -22.91
C VAL A 560 -16.48 1.15 -22.56
N VAL A 561 -15.25 1.44 -23.02
CA VAL A 561 -14.60 2.76 -22.86
C VAL A 561 -15.18 3.74 -23.88
N THR A 562 -15.27 3.33 -25.14
CA THR A 562 -15.80 4.15 -26.22
C THR A 562 -16.09 3.30 -27.46
N ILE A 563 -16.87 3.86 -28.38
CA ILE A 563 -17.13 3.29 -29.71
C ILE A 563 -16.80 4.35 -30.75
N ARG A 564 -15.95 4.00 -31.72
CA ARG A 564 -15.46 4.93 -32.74
C ARG A 564 -15.56 4.34 -34.14
N LYS A 565 -16.12 5.10 -35.08
CA LYS A 565 -15.99 4.90 -36.52
C LYS A 565 -14.68 5.54 -36.99
N GLY A 566 -13.71 4.71 -37.38
CA GLY A 566 -12.33 5.12 -37.63
C GLY A 566 -11.36 4.40 -36.69
N ASP A 567 -10.06 4.61 -36.90
CA ASP A 567 -8.98 3.93 -36.17
C ASP A 567 -9.01 4.17 -34.65
N VAL A 568 -8.39 3.31 -33.84
CA VAL A 568 -8.25 3.53 -32.38
C VAL A 568 -6.86 3.15 -31.89
N VAL A 569 -6.44 3.69 -30.75
CA VAL A 569 -5.21 3.24 -30.08
C VAL A 569 -5.51 1.98 -29.28
N LEU A 570 -4.93 0.85 -29.70
CA LEU A 570 -5.08 -0.43 -29.03
C LEU A 570 -4.71 -0.29 -27.53
N PRO A 571 -5.64 -0.56 -26.59
CA PRO A 571 -5.33 -0.51 -25.16
C PRO A 571 -4.38 -1.63 -24.74
N SER A 572 -3.41 -1.31 -23.88
CA SER A 572 -2.56 -2.31 -23.21
C SER A 572 -3.28 -3.10 -22.11
N ILE A 573 -4.44 -2.62 -21.68
CA ILE A 573 -5.27 -3.13 -20.57
C ILE A 573 -6.69 -3.51 -21.00
N GLY A 574 -6.89 -3.74 -22.30
CA GLY A 574 -8.20 -4.05 -22.88
C GLY A 574 -8.08 -4.64 -24.27
N VAL A 575 -9.20 -4.73 -24.97
CA VAL A 575 -9.28 -5.22 -26.35
C VAL A 575 -10.07 -4.26 -27.23
N VAL A 576 -9.93 -4.39 -28.54
CA VAL A 576 -10.79 -3.72 -29.51
C VAL A 576 -11.61 -4.75 -30.27
N VAL A 577 -12.93 -4.69 -30.14
CA VAL A 577 -13.86 -5.44 -30.98
C VAL A 577 -14.16 -4.60 -32.22
N SER A 578 -13.70 -5.04 -33.38
CA SER A 578 -13.70 -4.26 -34.62
C SER A 578 -14.62 -4.85 -35.68
N LEU A 579 -15.58 -4.07 -36.13
CA LEU A 579 -16.61 -4.47 -37.09
C LEU A 579 -16.42 -3.77 -38.44
N SER A 580 -16.65 -4.49 -39.54
CA SER A 580 -16.82 -3.86 -40.84
C SER A 580 -17.97 -2.86 -40.78
N GLN A 581 -17.91 -1.77 -41.56
CA GLN A 581 -18.98 -0.76 -41.54
C GLN A 581 -20.32 -1.39 -41.95
N GLU A 582 -20.31 -2.28 -42.94
CA GLU A 582 -21.50 -3.02 -43.37
C GLU A 582 -22.08 -3.88 -42.23
N LYS A 583 -21.23 -4.59 -41.48
CA LYS A 583 -21.67 -5.40 -40.34
C LYS A 583 -22.25 -4.53 -39.23
N TRP A 584 -21.62 -3.39 -38.92
CA TRP A 584 -22.12 -2.44 -37.94
C TRP A 584 -23.49 -1.90 -38.32
N GLU A 585 -23.67 -1.42 -39.55
CA GLU A 585 -24.94 -0.87 -40.04
C GLU A 585 -26.08 -1.89 -40.01
N LYS A 586 -25.77 -3.18 -40.26
CA LYS A 586 -26.76 -4.27 -40.14
C LYS A 586 -27.20 -4.52 -38.70
N LEU A 587 -26.31 -4.35 -37.71
CA LEU A 587 -26.56 -4.69 -36.30
C LEU A 587 -27.10 -3.50 -35.49
N PHE A 588 -26.65 -2.29 -35.81
CA PHE A 588 -26.90 -1.06 -35.06
C PHE A 588 -27.32 0.06 -36.02
N ASN A 589 -28.34 -0.21 -36.82
CA ASN A 589 -28.93 0.79 -37.70
C ASN A 589 -29.31 2.03 -36.87
N GLU A 590 -29.07 3.24 -37.40
CA GLU A 590 -29.33 4.54 -36.75
C GLU A 590 -28.32 5.00 -35.68
N ALA A 591 -27.22 4.30 -35.44
CA ALA A 591 -26.15 4.78 -34.55
C ALA A 591 -25.53 6.10 -35.08
N LEU A 592 -25.50 7.13 -34.24
CA LEU A 592 -24.94 8.44 -34.57
C LEU A 592 -23.51 8.58 -34.06
N PHE A 593 -22.63 9.01 -34.95
CA PHE A 593 -21.24 9.36 -34.62
C PHE A 593 -21.07 10.88 -34.73
N ASP A 594 -20.26 11.45 -33.86
CA ASP A 594 -19.85 12.85 -33.98
C ASP A 594 -18.85 13.06 -35.15
N LYS A 595 -18.43 14.31 -35.32
CA LYS A 595 -17.47 14.71 -36.38
C LYS A 595 -16.11 14.00 -36.28
N ASP A 596 -15.72 13.54 -35.11
CA ASP A 596 -14.44 12.89 -34.82
C ASP A 596 -14.58 11.35 -34.84
N GLY A 597 -15.79 10.87 -35.13
CA GLY A 597 -16.15 9.48 -35.29
C GLY A 597 -16.60 8.78 -34.02
N TYR A 598 -16.86 9.48 -32.91
CA TYR A 598 -17.23 8.85 -31.63
C TYR A 598 -18.73 8.77 -31.41
N MET A 599 -19.19 7.66 -30.84
CA MET A 599 -20.58 7.46 -30.42
C MET A 599 -20.77 7.88 -28.96
N ASP A 600 -21.96 8.34 -28.58
CA ASP A 600 -22.34 8.51 -27.17
C ASP A 600 -22.65 7.14 -26.55
N ILE A 601 -22.07 6.86 -25.38
CA ILE A 601 -22.10 5.54 -24.74
C ILE A 601 -22.79 5.52 -23.36
N LYS A 602 -23.48 6.60 -22.97
CA LYS A 602 -24.02 6.78 -21.61
C LYS A 602 -24.90 5.64 -21.06
N ASP A 603 -25.53 4.84 -21.94
CA ASP A 603 -26.45 3.77 -21.55
C ASP A 603 -26.15 2.43 -22.24
N ILE A 604 -24.87 2.13 -22.47
CA ILE A 604 -24.48 0.85 -23.07
C ILE A 604 -24.51 -0.29 -22.05
N SER A 605 -25.23 -1.36 -22.38
CA SER A 605 -25.13 -2.65 -21.70
C SER A 605 -24.15 -3.56 -22.43
N TYR A 606 -23.29 -4.23 -21.66
CA TYR A 606 -22.22 -5.08 -22.16
C TYR A 606 -22.14 -6.38 -21.37
N GLN A 607 -21.94 -7.50 -22.07
CA GLN A 607 -21.66 -8.82 -21.48
C GLN A 607 -20.70 -9.58 -22.37
N LEU A 608 -19.74 -10.28 -21.78
CA LEU A 608 -18.80 -11.18 -22.47
C LEU A 608 -19.16 -12.63 -22.15
N TYR A 609 -19.03 -13.49 -23.16
CA TYR A 609 -19.10 -14.94 -23.01
C TYR A 609 -17.99 -15.58 -23.84
N LEU A 610 -17.06 -16.27 -23.16
CA LEU A 610 -16.04 -17.06 -23.84
C LEU A 610 -16.36 -18.55 -23.79
N LYS A 611 -15.83 -19.27 -24.77
CA LYS A 611 -15.94 -20.72 -24.85
C LYS A 611 -15.36 -21.41 -23.59
N ASN A 612 -16.12 -22.35 -23.04
CA ASN A 612 -15.78 -23.23 -21.91
C ASN A 612 -15.55 -22.54 -20.55
N SER A 613 -15.90 -21.26 -20.40
CA SER A 613 -15.73 -20.55 -19.13
C SER A 613 -16.70 -21.02 -18.05
N ASP A 614 -17.86 -21.51 -18.46
CA ASP A 614 -18.92 -22.05 -17.59
C ASP A 614 -18.57 -23.36 -16.90
N GLU A 615 -17.44 -23.98 -17.22
CA GLU A 615 -16.91 -25.14 -16.50
C GLU A 615 -16.31 -24.79 -15.12
N TYR A 616 -16.00 -23.50 -14.90
CA TYR A 616 -15.36 -23.01 -13.68
C TYR A 616 -16.35 -22.43 -12.68
N GLU A 617 -16.04 -22.53 -11.38
CA GLU A 617 -16.65 -21.67 -10.37
C GLU A 617 -16.04 -20.27 -10.44
N TRP A 618 -14.71 -20.23 -10.55
CA TRP A 618 -13.93 -19.03 -10.77
C TRP A 618 -12.64 -19.38 -11.53
N CYS A 619 -12.11 -18.42 -12.28
CA CYS A 619 -10.83 -18.53 -12.97
C CYS A 619 -10.18 -17.15 -13.09
N TYR A 620 -8.86 -17.07 -12.86
CA TYR A 620 -8.10 -15.82 -13.00
C TYR A 620 -6.79 -16.07 -13.75
N GLY A 621 -6.47 -15.15 -14.66
CA GLY A 621 -5.23 -15.09 -15.43
C GLY A 621 -4.29 -14.00 -14.93
N GLY A 622 -3.20 -13.74 -15.66
CA GLY A 622 -2.26 -12.69 -15.26
C GLY A 622 -1.11 -13.13 -14.35
N GLY A 623 -1.01 -14.42 -14.01
CA GLY A 623 0.16 -15.00 -13.34
C GLY A 623 1.31 -15.27 -14.31
N MET A 624 2.41 -15.82 -13.79
CA MET A 624 3.60 -16.15 -14.59
C MET A 624 4.13 -17.54 -14.25
N PHE A 625 4.24 -18.44 -15.23
CA PHE A 625 4.81 -19.76 -14.98
C PHE A 625 6.34 -19.70 -14.84
N LEU A 626 6.82 -20.38 -13.80
CA LEU A 626 8.24 -20.69 -13.57
C LEU A 626 8.53 -22.18 -13.80
N ILE A 627 7.52 -23.02 -13.55
CA ILE A 627 7.49 -24.44 -13.90
C ILE A 627 6.12 -24.74 -14.51
N TYR A 628 6.10 -25.36 -15.69
CA TYR A 628 4.88 -25.76 -16.38
C TYR A 628 4.97 -27.22 -16.82
N GLU A 629 4.06 -28.06 -16.35
CA GLU A 629 4.02 -29.50 -16.64
C GLU A 629 5.36 -30.20 -16.35
N GLY A 630 5.98 -29.87 -15.21
CA GLY A 630 7.28 -30.43 -14.79
C GLY A 630 8.50 -29.79 -15.46
N LYS A 631 8.31 -28.91 -16.45
CA LYS A 631 9.41 -28.21 -17.12
C LYS A 631 9.71 -26.88 -16.43
N ALA A 632 10.90 -26.76 -15.87
CA ALA A 632 11.40 -25.53 -15.25
C ALA A 632 12.05 -24.57 -16.27
N PHE A 633 11.89 -23.26 -16.03
CA PHE A 633 12.51 -22.20 -16.82
C PHE A 633 13.68 -21.56 -16.04
N ASP A 634 14.70 -22.37 -15.77
CA ASP A 634 15.81 -22.13 -14.84
C ASP A 634 17.03 -21.40 -15.43
N ASP A 635 16.91 -20.90 -16.66
CA ASP A 635 17.89 -20.02 -17.29
C ASP A 635 17.20 -18.93 -18.11
N TRP A 636 17.94 -17.86 -18.43
CA TRP A 636 17.38 -16.72 -19.14
C TRP A 636 16.80 -17.10 -20.49
N THR A 637 17.44 -17.98 -21.26
CA THR A 637 16.95 -18.38 -22.58
C THR A 637 15.59 -19.08 -22.50
N LYS A 638 15.40 -19.96 -21.52
CA LYS A 638 14.10 -20.62 -21.27
C LYS A 638 13.07 -19.62 -20.75
N LEU A 639 13.45 -18.79 -19.79
CA LEU A 639 12.55 -17.85 -19.13
C LEU A 639 12.09 -16.73 -20.06
N GLU A 640 13.01 -16.15 -20.84
CA GLU A 640 12.72 -15.14 -21.87
C GLU A 640 11.75 -15.71 -22.92
N LYS A 641 12.00 -16.95 -23.38
CA LYS A 641 11.09 -17.62 -24.31
C LYS A 641 9.69 -17.78 -23.71
N GLU A 642 9.60 -18.16 -22.43
CA GLU A 642 8.32 -18.26 -21.74
C GLU A 642 7.66 -16.88 -21.57
N PHE A 643 8.41 -15.84 -21.21
CA PHE A 643 7.87 -14.50 -21.06
C PHE A 643 7.35 -13.92 -22.39
N TYR A 644 7.98 -14.25 -23.52
CA TYR A 644 7.42 -13.95 -24.84
C TYR A 644 6.16 -14.78 -25.13
N GLN A 645 6.16 -16.07 -24.79
CA GLN A 645 5.02 -16.96 -24.99
C GLN A 645 3.79 -16.51 -24.18
N GLU A 646 3.97 -16.05 -22.95
CA GLU A 646 2.91 -15.52 -22.08
C GLU A 646 2.53 -14.07 -22.41
N GLY A 647 3.32 -13.39 -23.25
CA GLY A 647 3.08 -12.02 -23.69
C GLY A 647 3.63 -10.93 -22.76
N TRP A 648 4.37 -11.27 -21.71
CA TRP A 648 4.94 -10.30 -20.76
C TRP A 648 5.96 -9.35 -21.38
N LEU A 649 6.74 -9.80 -22.37
CA LEU A 649 7.74 -8.96 -23.04
C LEU A 649 7.21 -8.25 -24.29
N THR A 650 5.88 -8.26 -24.50
CA THR A 650 5.26 -7.41 -25.53
C THR A 650 5.25 -5.96 -25.05
N ARG A 651 5.43 -5.00 -25.97
CA ARG A 651 5.52 -3.56 -25.63
C ARG A 651 4.29 -3.06 -24.86
N LEU A 652 3.09 -3.49 -25.25
CA LEU A 652 1.85 -3.16 -24.54
C LEU A 652 1.79 -3.80 -23.15
N SER A 653 2.24 -5.04 -22.97
CA SER A 653 2.28 -5.66 -21.64
C SER A 653 3.26 -4.97 -20.71
N MET A 654 4.42 -4.54 -21.21
CA MET A 654 5.42 -3.81 -20.43
C MET A 654 4.88 -2.47 -19.89
N GLN A 655 3.93 -1.82 -20.57
CA GLN A 655 3.27 -0.60 -20.07
C GLN A 655 2.40 -0.86 -18.82
N THR A 656 2.03 -2.11 -18.57
CA THR A 656 1.22 -2.51 -17.41
C THR A 656 2.06 -2.93 -16.20
N GLN A 657 3.39 -2.98 -16.35
CA GLN A 657 4.31 -3.49 -15.34
C GLN A 657 4.89 -2.34 -14.51
N GLU A 658 4.47 -2.21 -13.26
CA GLU A 658 5.12 -1.28 -12.32
C GLU A 658 6.49 -1.77 -11.86
N SER A 659 6.67 -3.10 -11.82
CA SER A 659 7.95 -3.76 -11.58
C SER A 659 8.35 -4.53 -12.83
N GLU A 660 9.43 -4.09 -13.47
CA GLU A 660 9.94 -4.68 -14.70
C GLU A 660 10.40 -6.12 -14.46
N ILE A 661 9.70 -7.09 -15.08
CA ILE A 661 10.02 -8.50 -14.83
C ILE A 661 11.36 -8.92 -15.45
N HIS A 662 11.81 -8.23 -16.50
CA HIS A 662 13.01 -8.60 -17.26
C HIS A 662 14.33 -8.21 -16.57
N LYS A 663 14.28 -7.44 -15.47
CA LYS A 663 15.48 -7.10 -14.68
C LYS A 663 15.97 -8.22 -13.76
N ILE A 664 15.16 -9.27 -13.56
CA ILE A 664 15.49 -10.43 -12.71
C ILE A 664 16.01 -10.00 -11.31
N GLU A 665 15.34 -9.01 -10.73
CA GLU A 665 15.69 -8.49 -9.42
C GLU A 665 15.11 -9.35 -8.30
N LYS A 666 15.82 -9.33 -7.17
CA LYS A 666 15.34 -9.89 -5.91
C LYS A 666 14.28 -9.00 -5.31
N HIS A 667 13.14 -9.60 -5.01
CA HIS A 667 12.02 -8.96 -4.31
C HIS A 667 11.41 -9.96 -3.32
N PRO A 668 10.55 -9.52 -2.40
CA PRO A 668 9.57 -10.42 -1.81
C PRO A 668 8.71 -11.00 -2.92
N ARG A 669 8.39 -12.30 -2.82
CA ARG A 669 7.68 -13.04 -3.87
C ARG A 669 6.68 -13.98 -3.26
N THR A 670 5.56 -14.14 -3.95
CA THR A 670 4.57 -15.18 -3.64
C THR A 670 4.41 -16.06 -4.87
N VAL A 671 4.47 -17.36 -4.66
CA VAL A 671 4.21 -18.37 -5.69
C VAL A 671 3.19 -19.35 -5.17
N ILE A 672 2.39 -19.89 -6.09
CA ILE A 672 1.48 -20.99 -5.84
C ILE A 672 1.77 -22.12 -6.80
N GLY A 673 1.51 -23.34 -6.39
CA GLY A 673 1.85 -24.48 -7.23
C GLY A 673 1.23 -25.79 -6.81
N VAL A 674 1.57 -26.81 -7.60
CA VAL A 674 1.16 -28.19 -7.37
C VAL A 674 2.35 -29.10 -7.59
N THR A 675 2.61 -29.99 -6.63
CA THR A 675 3.67 -31.01 -6.70
C THR A 675 3.31 -32.14 -7.67
N GLY A 676 4.28 -32.98 -8.03
CA GLY A 676 4.09 -34.15 -8.88
C GLY A 676 3.12 -35.18 -8.28
N ASP A 677 3.07 -35.27 -6.94
CA ASP A 677 2.13 -36.09 -6.16
C ASP A 677 0.83 -35.36 -5.79
N ASN A 678 0.53 -34.24 -6.46
CA ASN A 678 -0.77 -33.56 -6.46
C ASN A 678 -1.13 -32.81 -5.15
N LYS A 679 -0.12 -32.43 -4.36
CA LYS A 679 -0.28 -31.49 -3.24
C LYS A 679 -0.31 -30.06 -3.73
N PHE A 680 -1.15 -29.23 -3.14
CA PHE A 680 -1.20 -27.79 -3.42
C PHE A 680 -0.31 -27.05 -2.43
N PHE A 681 0.42 -26.02 -2.88
CA PHE A 681 1.21 -25.19 -1.98
C PHE A 681 1.13 -23.70 -2.29
N ILE A 682 1.36 -22.90 -1.25
CA ILE A 682 1.67 -21.47 -1.33
C ILE A 682 3.05 -21.29 -0.69
N MET A 683 3.94 -20.57 -1.35
CA MET A 683 5.27 -20.27 -0.84
C MET A 683 5.52 -18.77 -0.96
N VAL A 684 5.92 -18.17 0.16
CA VAL A 684 6.24 -16.74 0.26
C VAL A 684 7.71 -16.59 0.62
N CYS A 685 8.47 -15.93 -0.26
CA CYS A 685 9.84 -15.49 0.04
C CYS A 685 9.76 -14.06 0.56
N SER A 686 10.18 -13.85 1.80
CA SER A 686 10.29 -12.52 2.40
C SER A 686 11.42 -11.74 1.73
N GLY A 687 11.39 -10.40 1.75
CA GLY A 687 12.41 -9.59 1.06
C GLY A 687 12.40 -8.13 1.48
N ARG A 688 13.31 -7.33 0.91
CA ARG A 688 13.48 -5.89 1.24
C ARG A 688 13.75 -5.65 2.73
N SER A 689 14.34 -6.63 3.42
CA SER A 689 14.76 -6.56 4.81
C SER A 689 16.24 -6.97 4.93
N LYS A 690 16.91 -6.59 6.02
CA LYS A 690 18.24 -7.12 6.40
C LYS A 690 18.17 -8.62 6.70
N LYS A 691 17.01 -9.09 7.14
CA LYS A 691 16.75 -10.50 7.48
C LYS A 691 16.48 -11.38 6.25
N SER A 692 16.09 -10.79 5.12
CA SER A 692 15.83 -11.51 3.88
C SER A 692 16.05 -10.63 2.65
N ALA A 693 16.96 -11.05 1.79
CA ALA A 693 17.27 -10.35 0.53
C ALA A 693 16.13 -10.44 -0.50
N GLY A 694 15.23 -11.41 -0.36
CA GLY A 694 14.25 -11.78 -1.38
C GLY A 694 14.84 -12.70 -2.45
N ALA A 695 13.97 -13.12 -3.37
CA ALA A 695 14.30 -14.07 -4.42
C ALA A 695 14.07 -13.47 -5.81
N ASN A 696 14.96 -13.79 -6.74
CA ASN A 696 14.69 -13.67 -8.17
C ASN A 696 13.98 -14.94 -8.69
N TYR A 697 13.63 -14.98 -9.98
CA TYR A 697 12.85 -16.09 -10.54
C TYR A 697 13.60 -17.43 -10.59
N TYR A 698 14.93 -17.43 -10.74
CA TYR A 698 15.73 -18.65 -10.72
C TYR A 698 15.81 -19.23 -9.30
N GLU A 699 16.05 -18.36 -8.33
CA GLU A 699 16.08 -18.72 -6.91
C GLU A 699 14.72 -19.26 -6.47
N LEU A 700 13.60 -18.71 -6.95
CA LEU A 700 12.27 -19.27 -6.68
C LEU A 700 12.10 -20.71 -7.19
N ILE A 701 12.63 -21.03 -8.37
CA ILE A 701 12.58 -22.38 -8.93
C ILE A 701 13.44 -23.34 -8.09
N GLU A 702 14.65 -22.90 -7.71
CA GLU A 702 15.58 -23.67 -6.89
C GLU A 702 14.99 -23.95 -5.51
N ILE A 703 14.56 -22.90 -4.80
CA ILE A 703 13.92 -22.98 -3.49
C ILE A 703 12.71 -23.91 -3.54
N ALA A 704 11.82 -23.76 -4.54
CA ALA A 704 10.64 -24.61 -4.62
C ALA A 704 11.03 -26.09 -4.82
N LYS A 705 12.01 -26.39 -5.68
CA LYS A 705 12.48 -27.77 -5.88
C LYS A 705 13.16 -28.34 -4.64
N ASP A 706 13.90 -27.54 -3.89
CA ASP A 706 14.53 -27.97 -2.63
C ASP A 706 13.48 -28.35 -1.59
N ILE A 707 12.40 -27.56 -1.49
CA ILE A 707 11.34 -27.77 -0.50
C ILE A 707 10.40 -28.91 -0.91
N PHE A 708 9.95 -28.92 -2.16
CA PHE A 708 8.82 -29.77 -2.61
C PHE A 708 9.24 -30.92 -3.53
N GLY A 709 10.49 -30.98 -3.99
CA GLY A 709 10.97 -31.97 -4.95
C GLY A 709 10.35 -31.80 -6.34
N ASP A 710 9.68 -32.84 -6.83
CA ASP A 710 9.06 -32.82 -8.16
C ASP A 710 7.84 -31.88 -8.16
N ILE A 711 7.90 -30.83 -8.98
CA ILE A 711 6.83 -29.84 -9.12
C ILE A 711 6.18 -29.93 -10.48
N LYS A 712 4.85 -30.04 -10.52
CA LYS A 712 4.09 -30.03 -11.77
C LYS A 712 3.86 -28.61 -12.29
N TYR A 713 3.45 -27.70 -11.42
CA TYR A 713 3.19 -26.30 -11.75
C TYR A 713 3.75 -25.39 -10.65
N LEU A 714 4.42 -24.31 -11.06
CA LEU A 714 4.85 -23.22 -10.20
C LEU A 714 4.51 -21.91 -10.89
N MET A 715 3.60 -21.14 -10.29
CA MET A 715 3.11 -19.88 -10.82
C MET A 715 3.44 -18.75 -9.85
N ASN A 716 4.20 -17.76 -10.32
CA ASN A 716 4.41 -16.51 -9.61
C ASN A 716 3.17 -15.61 -9.75
N ILE A 717 2.75 -15.03 -8.63
CA ILE A 717 1.63 -14.09 -8.54
C ILE A 717 2.12 -12.71 -8.06
N ASP A 718 1.23 -11.83 -7.56
CA ASP A 718 1.65 -10.52 -7.09
C ASP A 718 2.73 -10.63 -6.00
N GLY A 719 3.66 -9.70 -6.03
CA GLY A 719 4.92 -9.74 -5.28
C GLY A 719 5.19 -8.46 -4.51
N GLY A 720 6.44 -8.24 -4.16
CA GLY A 720 6.89 -7.01 -3.53
C GLY A 720 6.20 -6.78 -2.18
N GLY A 721 5.78 -5.53 -1.92
CA GLY A 721 5.10 -5.20 -0.67
C GLY A 721 3.74 -5.89 -0.47
N SER A 722 3.18 -6.53 -1.52
CA SER A 722 1.92 -7.28 -1.42
C SER A 722 2.12 -8.69 -0.87
N SER A 723 3.35 -9.24 -0.88
CA SER A 723 3.59 -10.62 -0.48
C SER A 723 3.30 -10.87 1.00
N PHE A 724 2.29 -11.69 1.28
CA PHE A 724 1.98 -12.14 2.64
C PHE A 724 1.44 -13.56 2.66
N LEU A 725 1.69 -14.24 3.78
CA LEU A 725 1.02 -15.46 4.21
C LEU A 725 0.49 -15.19 5.62
N ALA A 726 -0.76 -15.55 5.89
CA ALA A 726 -1.39 -15.29 7.17
C ALA A 726 -2.30 -16.45 7.61
N TYR A 727 -2.38 -16.64 8.93
CA TYR A 727 -3.38 -17.49 9.57
C TYR A 727 -4.45 -16.60 10.20
N ILE A 728 -5.72 -16.94 9.98
CA ILE A 728 -6.87 -16.23 10.53
C ILE A 728 -7.61 -17.19 11.45
N THR A 729 -7.82 -16.76 12.69
CA THR A 729 -8.62 -17.46 13.69
C THR A 729 -9.24 -16.43 14.64
N GLN A 730 -10.43 -16.70 15.19
CA GLN A 730 -11.13 -15.76 16.08
C GLN A 730 -11.29 -14.35 15.47
N ASN A 731 -11.48 -14.28 14.14
CA ASN A 731 -11.55 -13.04 13.34
C ASN A 731 -10.30 -12.16 13.37
N GLU A 732 -9.17 -12.70 13.84
CA GLU A 732 -7.91 -11.99 13.96
C GLU A 732 -6.86 -12.59 13.05
N LEU A 733 -6.01 -11.72 12.51
CA LEU A 733 -4.99 -12.07 11.53
C LEU A 733 -3.64 -12.19 12.20
N PHE A 734 -2.93 -13.27 11.90
CA PHE A 734 -1.55 -13.53 12.30
C PHE A 734 -0.69 -13.66 11.05
N GLU A 735 0.23 -12.72 10.84
CA GLU A 735 1.24 -12.81 9.78
C GLU A 735 2.14 -14.03 10.03
N LEU A 736 2.38 -14.83 8.99
CA LEU A 736 3.22 -16.02 9.05
C LEU A 736 4.60 -15.80 8.45
N ASN A 737 4.83 -14.71 7.71
CA ASN A 737 6.11 -14.37 7.10
C ASN A 737 6.57 -12.94 7.48
N ASP A 738 7.83 -12.62 7.19
CA ASP A 738 8.38 -11.27 7.38
C ASP A 738 7.81 -10.31 6.31
N ILE A 739 6.78 -9.54 6.69
CA ILE A 739 6.09 -8.60 5.78
C ILE A 739 7.00 -7.43 5.41
N ALA A 740 7.17 -7.23 4.11
CA ALA A 740 7.94 -6.12 3.57
C ALA A 740 7.17 -4.79 3.64
N GLN A 741 7.90 -3.69 3.83
CA GLN A 741 7.35 -2.35 3.69
C GLN A 741 6.81 -2.07 2.27
N SER A 742 5.91 -1.10 2.18
CA SER A 742 5.41 -0.53 0.92
C SER A 742 5.47 1.00 0.94
N ASN A 743 4.89 1.65 -0.08
CA ASN A 743 4.73 3.10 -0.07
C ASN A 743 3.79 3.55 1.06
N ASN A 744 2.80 2.72 1.39
CA ASN A 744 1.70 3.10 2.28
C ASN A 744 1.69 2.33 3.62
N THR A 745 2.54 1.33 3.80
CA THR A 745 2.67 0.54 5.05
C THR A 745 4.12 0.31 5.46
N CYS A 746 4.36 0.30 6.78
CA CYS A 746 5.65 -0.06 7.36
C CYS A 746 5.86 -1.57 7.31
N ALA A 747 7.12 -2.00 7.44
CA ALA A 747 7.44 -3.42 7.54
C ALA A 747 6.75 -4.07 8.75
N GLY A 748 6.35 -5.33 8.59
CA GLY A 748 5.54 -6.05 9.56
C GLY A 748 4.03 -5.87 9.41
N VAL A 749 3.54 -4.83 8.71
CA VAL A 749 2.11 -4.57 8.49
C VAL A 749 1.73 -4.88 7.04
N ILE A 750 0.77 -5.79 6.85
CA ILE A 750 0.28 -6.14 5.52
C ILE A 750 -0.33 -4.89 4.86
N ARG A 751 0.12 -4.59 3.63
CA ARG A 751 -0.45 -3.48 2.87
C ARG A 751 -1.90 -3.75 2.47
N PRO A 752 -2.69 -2.69 2.22
CA PRO A 752 -3.94 -2.86 1.49
C PRO A 752 -3.70 -3.54 0.14
N VAL A 753 -4.53 -4.54 -0.17
CA VAL A 753 -4.45 -5.34 -1.40
C VAL A 753 -5.81 -5.39 -2.10
N ASN A 754 -5.80 -5.54 -3.42
CA ASN A 754 -7.01 -5.66 -4.24
C ASN A 754 -7.47 -7.12 -4.42
N SER A 755 -6.65 -8.09 -4.03
CA SER A 755 -7.06 -9.49 -4.01
C SER A 755 -6.45 -10.30 -2.89
N ILE A 756 -7.26 -11.22 -2.38
CA ILE A 756 -6.87 -12.16 -1.32
C ILE A 756 -7.37 -13.54 -1.73
N MET A 757 -6.46 -14.51 -1.77
CA MET A 757 -6.79 -15.92 -1.83
C MET A 757 -6.97 -16.44 -0.40
N THR A 758 -8.05 -17.16 -0.13
CA THR A 758 -8.35 -17.72 1.18
C THR A 758 -8.65 -19.22 1.07
N ILE A 759 -8.02 -20.01 1.93
CA ILE A 759 -8.26 -21.45 2.08
C ILE A 759 -8.95 -21.68 3.41
N ASP A 760 -10.14 -22.27 3.38
CA ASP A 760 -10.88 -22.66 4.59
C ASP A 760 -10.37 -24.00 5.12
N LEU A 761 -9.76 -23.97 6.31
CA LEU A 761 -9.16 -25.14 6.96
C LEU A 761 -10.20 -26.03 7.66
N ASN A 762 -11.41 -25.54 7.89
CA ASN A 762 -12.48 -26.37 8.47
C ASN A 762 -13.14 -27.25 7.40
N ALA A 763 -13.00 -26.90 6.11
CA ALA A 763 -13.58 -27.64 5.00
C ALA A 763 -12.76 -28.89 4.60
N THR A 764 -11.48 -28.94 4.95
CA THR A 764 -10.60 -30.12 4.75
C THR A 764 -10.92 -31.29 5.70
N LEU A 765 -12.02 -31.19 6.46
CA LEU A 765 -12.48 -32.19 7.44
C LEU A 765 -13.53 -33.20 6.90
N GLN A 766 -13.74 -33.35 5.58
CA GLN A 766 -14.63 -34.42 5.09
C GLN A 766 -13.91 -35.78 5.23
N PRO A 767 -14.39 -36.71 6.08
CA PRO A 767 -13.84 -38.06 6.13
C PRO A 767 -14.24 -38.83 4.86
N SER A 768 -13.30 -39.64 4.36
CA SER A 768 -13.49 -40.63 3.31
C SER A 768 -14.65 -41.59 3.56
#